data_AF-A0A7S0MRL2-F1
#
_entry.id   AF-A0A7S0MRL2-F1
#
_cell.length_a   1.000
_cell.length_b   1.000
_cell.length_c   1.000
_cell.angle_alpha   90.00
_cell.angle_beta   90.00
_cell.angle_gamma   90.00
#
_symmetry.space_group_name_H-M   'P 1'
#
loop_
_entity.id
_entity.type
_entity.pdbx_description
1 polymer ?
#
loop_
_entity_poly.entity_id
_entity_poly.type
_entity_poly.pdbx_seq_one_letter_code
_entity_poly.pdbx_strand_id
1 'polypeptide(L)'
;ARSRNCGGGLIATDFVAHRELLGLKASFWSWPRYNMPGTAEGEQRVLLVNSTIENNVGSLGAGLRAAFAFASNLTLSNCTVSNNLAWHWTAGGTYANTSLSTGGGIAIATAEDRTASVSLINTNVRDNVAALHGGGVSVAGPRPVSMHGCIISGNTCGGTGGGVHVVAGNVALTDTRVEDNRAVENETIAHHGRLFHINKEARERLMEYHEEVDTGREPDIENYHTGVTWARVPGNGGGIYVRFRTNLTLERTELLGNSAYASGGGLFAESHCRILTDSLRVVNCTAQLRGGGAATFQSELHLGGSPMFDRNAARHGTGGGLHCERGLVVLESNTLATLQGNEAVSGGGMSLHNGRLQTSPSVRLQLENNTALHKGGGVLLTWYGQLDLLPSASMTVTGNAAAYGGGIMVEEEGSLTLAGNSTLAGNSAENGGGIYVTGLVALQLEQAELRNNSATDGGAMMIDSLDPGSSMDLDEVFFVDNTARRAGGALRILDTTLARCLYHSCSFTGNEASAGGGAVYQENALVNCTPTLAGNSAVYGADLATPPARVLLMDWSVCREGWKGESNNTCTLEVSSGHPLPTLRLSVMDGFHSLVRTFREEVRLETSAGANLTGEVAAYEGGAITFDRAVLSAPPNQTYPITLVSPDLEDVPTPHIQVAVRGCLPDTFLDQGYRCIPSAKTCPPGKYMVGSTMESRACAPCPVNHFKEATSDAACTMCPPFSQSPLVGAGSINQCICLEGMYLVQSGAAAGCRECPYGAVCAAGQPMGVREGFWRPNASASAGNIYACARPESCLGVAAAGGSACAGGYEGRLCSRCAAGRALQGAECARCGGGLVG
;
A
#
# COMPACT_ATOMS: atom_id res chain seq x y z
N ALA A 1 58.58 33.25 -1.20
CA ALA A 1 58.48 34.72 -1.43
C ALA A 1 57.36 35.30 -0.56
N ARG A 2 57.46 36.57 -0.12
CA ARG A 2 56.41 37.31 0.62
C ARG A 2 56.23 38.69 0.00
N SER A 3 55.02 39.04 -0.41
CA SER A 3 54.67 40.29 -1.11
C SER A 3 53.34 40.85 -0.58
N ARG A 4 53.29 42.17 -0.30
CA ARG A 4 52.05 42.92 -0.06
C ARG A 4 51.89 43.94 -1.20
N ASN A 5 50.72 43.98 -1.84
CA ASN A 5 50.30 44.98 -2.86
C ASN A 5 50.88 44.87 -4.29
N CYS A 6 51.10 43.67 -4.85
CA CYS A 6 51.49 43.52 -6.26
C CYS A 6 50.54 42.57 -7.01
N GLY A 7 50.40 42.70 -8.34
CA GLY A 7 49.49 41.91 -9.20
C GLY A 7 49.78 40.40 -9.34
N GLY A 8 50.45 39.81 -8.34
CA GLY A 8 50.93 38.42 -8.20
C GLY A 8 52.07 38.35 -7.15
N GLY A 9 52.24 37.23 -6.45
CA GLY A 9 53.31 37.04 -5.45
C GLY A 9 54.68 36.76 -6.08
N LEU A 10 54.74 35.75 -6.96
CA LEU A 10 55.86 35.48 -7.87
C LEU A 10 55.32 35.46 -9.31
N ILE A 11 55.87 36.30 -10.17
CA ILE A 11 55.52 36.33 -11.61
C ILE A 11 56.65 35.63 -12.35
N ALA A 12 56.36 34.47 -12.97
CA ALA A 12 57.28 33.85 -13.90
C ALA A 12 57.00 34.41 -15.31
N THR A 13 57.84 35.34 -15.73
CA THR A 13 57.88 35.96 -17.06
C THR A 13 59.26 35.76 -17.67
N ASP A 14 59.40 35.98 -18.99
CA ASP A 14 60.62 35.70 -19.76
C ASP A 14 61.90 36.14 -19.02
N PHE A 15 62.78 35.17 -18.72
CA PHE A 15 64.06 35.41 -18.08
C PHE A 15 65.18 34.97 -19.01
N VAL A 16 65.96 35.94 -19.48
CA VAL A 16 67.31 35.70 -20.00
C VAL A 16 68.25 35.61 -18.81
N ALA A 17 68.36 34.42 -18.20
CA ALA A 17 69.44 34.16 -17.24
C ALA A 17 69.78 32.67 -17.19
N HIS A 18 70.92 32.31 -17.78
CA HIS A 18 71.63 31.08 -17.50
C HIS A 18 71.98 31.01 -16.00
N ARG A 19 71.23 30.25 -15.17
CA ARG A 19 71.72 29.47 -14.01
C ARG A 19 70.58 28.84 -13.20
N GLU A 20 70.83 27.62 -12.71
CA GLU A 20 70.07 26.97 -11.64
C GLU A 20 69.95 27.91 -10.43
N LEU A 21 68.72 28.28 -10.06
CA LEU A 21 68.44 29.14 -8.91
C LEU A 21 68.23 28.26 -7.66
N LEU A 22 69.34 27.87 -7.02
CA LEU A 22 69.34 27.28 -5.69
C LEU A 22 69.17 28.37 -4.63
N GLY A 23 68.00 28.38 -3.98
CA GLY A 23 67.77 29.06 -2.71
C GLY A 23 67.80 30.59 -2.74
N LEU A 24 66.71 31.23 -3.19
CA LEU A 24 66.55 32.68 -3.02
C LEU A 24 65.11 33.09 -2.64
N LYS A 25 65.00 33.85 -1.55
CA LYS A 25 63.87 34.73 -1.24
C LYS A 25 63.95 35.94 -2.19
N ALA A 26 63.27 35.92 -3.33
CA ALA A 26 63.20 37.10 -4.19
C ALA A 26 61.83 37.23 -4.86
N SER A 27 61.27 38.43 -4.76
CA SER A 27 60.16 38.96 -5.54
C SER A 27 60.73 39.57 -6.83
N PHE A 28 60.37 39.02 -7.99
CA PHE A 28 60.81 39.54 -9.29
C PHE A 28 59.64 40.19 -10.04
N TRP A 29 59.91 41.37 -10.60
CA TRP A 29 59.02 42.12 -11.49
C TRP A 29 59.64 42.12 -12.89
N SER A 30 58.84 41.88 -13.93
CA SER A 30 59.10 42.48 -15.24
C SER A 30 57.80 42.99 -15.85
N TRP A 31 57.85 44.24 -16.34
CA TRP A 31 56.85 44.79 -17.27
C TRP A 31 57.29 44.47 -18.70
N PRO A 32 56.36 44.25 -19.65
CA PRO A 32 56.73 44.05 -21.04
C PRO A 32 57.30 45.36 -21.59
N ARG A 33 58.61 45.41 -21.88
CA ARG A 33 59.14 46.47 -22.75
C ARG A 33 59.14 45.95 -24.19
N TYR A 34 58.42 46.71 -25.01
CA TYR A 34 58.44 46.74 -26.47
C TYR A 34 59.80 46.38 -27.09
N ASN A 35 59.75 45.55 -28.13
CA ASN A 35 60.66 45.47 -29.27
C ASN A 35 62.15 45.75 -28.98
N MET A 36 62.91 44.68 -28.71
CA MET A 36 64.30 44.64 -29.15
C MET A 36 64.41 43.65 -30.33
N PRO A 37 64.80 44.11 -31.54
CA PRO A 37 65.08 43.21 -32.64
C PRO A 37 66.44 42.55 -32.41
N GLY A 38 66.49 41.22 -32.23
CA GLY A 38 67.73 40.45 -32.34
C GLY A 38 68.03 39.36 -31.30
N THR A 39 67.10 38.92 -30.45
CA THR A 39 67.36 37.78 -29.55
C THR A 39 66.75 36.48 -30.08
N ALA A 40 67.60 35.47 -30.27
CA ALA A 40 67.26 34.16 -30.80
C ALA A 40 66.15 33.44 -30.01
N GLU A 41 65.30 32.74 -30.76
CA GLU A 41 64.27 31.79 -30.32
C GLU A 41 64.90 30.62 -29.54
N GLY A 42 65.03 30.75 -28.22
CA GLY A 42 65.47 29.66 -27.33
C GLY A 42 64.36 29.24 -26.38
N GLU A 43 64.07 27.94 -26.30
CA GLU A 43 63.20 27.34 -25.26
C GLU A 43 63.67 27.79 -23.86
N GLN A 44 62.83 28.54 -23.14
CA GLN A 44 63.14 28.92 -21.75
C GLN A 44 62.58 27.86 -20.79
N ARG A 45 63.37 27.45 -19.79
CA ARG A 45 62.95 26.52 -18.74
C ARG A 45 63.06 27.19 -17.37
N VAL A 46 61.94 27.32 -16.67
CA VAL A 46 61.87 27.82 -15.29
C VAL A 46 61.66 26.63 -14.37
N LEU A 47 62.61 26.38 -13.47
CA LEU A 47 62.57 25.30 -12.49
C LEU A 47 62.62 25.87 -11.07
N LEU A 48 61.59 25.55 -10.28
CA LEU A 48 61.51 25.83 -8.85
C LEU A 48 61.60 24.52 -8.08
N VAL A 49 62.59 24.37 -7.20
CA VAL A 49 62.79 23.14 -6.40
C VAL A 49 62.81 23.50 -4.92
N ASN A 50 62.19 22.67 -4.07
CA ASN A 50 62.23 22.78 -2.60
C ASN A 50 61.88 24.19 -2.08
N SER A 51 60.91 24.84 -2.72
CA SER A 51 60.63 26.27 -2.51
C SER A 51 59.26 26.50 -1.85
N THR A 52 59.16 27.56 -1.03
CA THR A 52 57.90 27.96 -0.36
C THR A 52 57.44 29.36 -0.81
N ILE A 53 56.19 29.46 -1.25
CA ILE A 53 55.50 30.67 -1.68
C ILE A 53 54.26 30.85 -0.80
N GLU A 54 54.29 31.83 0.10
CA GLU A 54 53.24 31.94 1.12
C GLU A 54 52.90 33.37 1.51
N ASN A 55 51.67 33.55 2.02
CA ASN A 55 51.20 34.82 2.61
C ASN A 55 51.26 36.00 1.64
N ASN A 56 51.00 35.75 0.36
CA ASN A 56 50.96 36.78 -0.66
C ASN A 56 49.53 37.24 -0.90
N VAL A 57 49.36 38.53 -1.18
CA VAL A 57 48.08 39.11 -1.61
C VAL A 57 48.29 39.69 -3.01
N GLY A 58 47.47 39.26 -3.95
CA GLY A 58 47.54 39.73 -5.34
C GLY A 58 46.19 39.68 -6.03
N SER A 59 46.10 40.20 -7.26
CA SER A 59 44.88 40.13 -8.04
C SER A 59 44.74 38.79 -8.76
N LEU A 60 45.78 38.28 -9.42
CA LEU A 60 45.75 37.01 -10.17
C LEU A 60 46.99 36.16 -9.87
N GLY A 61 46.82 34.88 -9.50
CA GLY A 61 47.96 34.02 -9.14
C GLY A 61 48.69 34.55 -7.91
N ALA A 62 47.96 34.77 -6.80
CA ALA A 62 48.50 35.49 -5.66
C ALA A 62 49.76 34.82 -5.09
N GLY A 63 49.84 33.48 -5.11
CA GLY A 63 51.10 32.77 -4.90
C GLY A 63 52.01 32.88 -6.14
N LEU A 64 51.63 32.20 -7.22
CA LEU A 64 52.39 32.12 -8.46
C LEU A 64 51.52 32.44 -9.67
N ARG A 65 52.01 33.32 -10.55
CA ARG A 65 51.41 33.56 -11.87
C ARG A 65 52.37 33.11 -12.97
N ALA A 66 51.94 32.12 -13.75
CA ALA A 66 52.62 31.65 -14.96
C ALA A 66 51.96 32.30 -16.19
N ALA A 67 52.60 33.34 -16.73
CA ALA A 67 52.13 34.10 -17.88
C ALA A 67 53.29 34.33 -18.86
N PHE A 68 53.61 33.31 -19.67
CA PHE A 68 54.71 33.35 -20.64
C PHE A 68 54.22 33.78 -22.02
N ALA A 69 54.90 34.77 -22.62
CA ALA A 69 54.64 35.25 -23.97
C ALA A 69 55.19 34.31 -25.05
N PHE A 70 56.20 33.49 -24.74
CA PHE A 70 56.84 32.53 -25.65
C PHE A 70 56.88 31.10 -25.06
N ALA A 71 57.31 30.11 -25.87
CA ALA A 71 57.42 28.70 -25.52
C ALA A 71 58.37 28.44 -24.34
N SER A 72 57.83 28.51 -23.11
CA SER A 72 58.60 28.36 -21.87
C SER A 72 58.01 27.27 -20.96
N ASN A 73 58.81 26.26 -20.61
CA ASN A 73 58.40 25.20 -19.68
C ASN A 73 58.57 25.65 -18.24
N LEU A 74 57.57 25.41 -17.39
CA LEU A 74 57.61 25.68 -15.96
C LEU A 74 57.51 24.37 -15.17
N THR A 75 58.45 24.13 -14.26
CA THR A 75 58.41 22.98 -13.35
C THR A 75 58.52 23.43 -11.90
N LEU A 76 57.58 23.02 -11.07
CA LEU A 76 57.66 23.10 -9.62
C LEU A 76 57.88 21.69 -9.08
N SER A 77 58.95 21.48 -8.32
CA SER A 77 59.29 20.18 -7.72
C SER A 77 59.49 20.32 -6.22
N ASN A 78 58.73 19.54 -5.43
CA ASN A 78 58.77 19.59 -3.96
C ASN A 78 58.51 21.00 -3.40
N CYS A 79 57.60 21.74 -4.01
CA CYS A 79 57.29 23.12 -3.61
C CYS A 79 56.07 23.19 -2.68
N THR A 80 55.91 24.30 -1.97
CA THR A 80 54.71 24.61 -1.18
C THR A 80 54.17 26.00 -1.56
N VAL A 81 52.89 26.09 -1.92
CA VAL A 81 52.16 27.33 -2.21
C VAL A 81 51.00 27.45 -1.23
N SER A 82 51.10 28.34 -0.24
CA SER A 82 50.09 28.37 0.83
C SER A 82 49.69 29.73 1.38
N ASN A 83 48.48 29.84 1.92
CA ASN A 83 47.98 31.06 2.57
C ASN A 83 48.03 32.29 1.65
N ASN A 84 47.84 32.12 0.35
CA ASN A 84 47.82 33.22 -0.60
C ASN A 84 46.37 33.67 -0.86
N LEU A 85 46.17 34.97 -0.98
CA LEU A 85 44.86 35.59 -1.14
C LEU A 85 44.80 36.35 -2.46
N ALA A 86 44.03 35.82 -3.42
CA ALA A 86 43.68 36.52 -4.66
C ALA A 86 42.44 37.41 -4.42
N TRP A 87 42.69 38.71 -4.19
CA TRP A 87 41.67 39.68 -3.81
C TRP A 87 41.95 41.05 -4.45
N HIS A 88 40.88 41.78 -4.78
CA HIS A 88 40.99 43.15 -5.30
C HIS A 88 40.47 44.16 -4.26
N TRP A 89 41.31 45.12 -3.86
CA TRP A 89 40.94 46.24 -2.97
C TRP A 89 40.54 47.45 -3.83
N THR A 90 39.27 47.86 -3.80
CA THR A 90 38.85 49.17 -4.36
C THR A 90 38.76 50.21 -3.24
N ALA A 91 39.79 51.04 -3.12
CA ALA A 91 39.67 52.30 -2.38
C ALA A 91 38.97 53.32 -3.29
N GLY A 92 37.68 53.57 -3.06
CA GLY A 92 36.89 54.56 -3.79
C GLY A 92 36.19 53.96 -5.01
N GLY A 93 34.86 53.94 -4.97
CA GLY A 93 34.03 53.43 -6.05
C GLY A 93 34.25 54.21 -7.34
N THR A 94 34.65 53.51 -8.40
CA THR A 94 34.18 53.67 -9.79
C THR A 94 34.80 52.56 -10.65
N TYR A 95 33.95 51.96 -11.48
CA TYR A 95 34.17 50.73 -12.24
C TYR A 95 35.29 50.83 -13.29
N ALA A 96 36.11 49.77 -13.40
CA ALA A 96 36.68 49.28 -14.68
C ALA A 96 37.29 47.86 -14.51
N ASN A 97 36.71 46.86 -15.20
CA ASN A 97 37.24 45.51 -15.50
C ASN A 97 37.67 44.59 -14.32
N THR A 98 36.68 43.96 -13.68
CA THR A 98 36.81 43.02 -12.54
C THR A 98 37.02 41.55 -12.94
N SER A 99 37.90 41.22 -13.91
CA SER A 99 38.04 39.83 -14.42
C SER A 99 39.16 38.97 -13.82
N LEU A 100 39.94 39.45 -12.83
CA LEU A 100 41.26 38.85 -12.55
C LEU A 100 41.42 38.16 -11.19
N SER A 101 40.43 38.11 -10.30
CA SER A 101 40.54 37.50 -8.95
C SER A 101 40.56 35.97 -8.94
N THR A 102 41.45 35.35 -9.72
CA THR A 102 41.54 33.90 -9.96
C THR A 102 42.90 33.31 -9.60
N GLY A 103 42.94 32.03 -9.22
CA GLY A 103 44.18 31.33 -8.86
C GLY A 103 44.76 31.85 -7.55
N GLY A 104 44.08 31.58 -6.43
CA GLY A 104 44.55 31.99 -5.10
C GLY A 104 45.99 31.51 -4.85
N GLY A 105 46.25 30.24 -5.12
CA GLY A 105 47.60 29.67 -5.10
C GLY A 105 48.36 29.92 -6.40
N ILE A 106 47.99 29.21 -7.46
CA ILE A 106 48.68 29.21 -8.75
C ILE A 106 47.69 29.59 -9.86
N ALA A 107 48.06 30.57 -10.69
CA ALA A 107 47.33 30.90 -11.91
C ALA A 107 48.21 30.66 -13.14
N ILE A 108 47.74 29.83 -14.07
CA ILE A 108 48.35 29.54 -15.35
C ILE A 108 47.46 30.21 -16.41
N ALA A 109 47.96 31.27 -17.05
CA ALA A 109 47.22 32.05 -18.04
C ALA A 109 48.08 32.25 -19.29
N THR A 110 47.63 31.81 -20.47
CA THR A 110 48.57 31.65 -21.60
C THR A 110 48.01 32.02 -22.97
N ALA A 111 48.87 32.63 -23.80
CA ALA A 111 48.69 32.85 -25.24
C ALA A 111 48.58 31.52 -26.03
N GLU A 112 48.09 31.59 -27.28
CA GLU A 112 47.65 30.48 -28.15
C GLU A 112 48.64 29.34 -28.42
N ASP A 113 49.89 29.43 -27.94
CA ASP A 113 50.97 28.51 -28.26
C ASP A 113 50.93 27.21 -27.42
N ARG A 114 50.84 26.07 -28.12
CA ARG A 114 50.66 24.71 -27.58
C ARG A 114 51.97 23.97 -27.27
N THR A 115 53.13 24.56 -27.53
CA THR A 115 54.43 23.86 -27.45
C THR A 115 55.04 23.81 -26.04
N ALA A 116 54.56 24.63 -25.10
CA ALA A 116 55.10 24.75 -23.74
C ALA A 116 54.19 24.11 -22.67
N SER A 117 54.79 23.49 -21.66
CA SER A 117 54.12 22.71 -20.60
C SER A 117 54.36 23.26 -19.20
N VAL A 118 53.40 23.02 -18.30
CA VAL A 118 53.56 23.28 -16.86
C VAL A 118 53.50 21.95 -16.11
N SER A 119 54.47 21.70 -15.23
CA SER A 119 54.53 20.49 -14.42
C SER A 119 54.65 20.83 -12.93
N LEU A 120 53.73 20.30 -12.14
CA LEU A 120 53.77 20.31 -10.68
C LEU A 120 54.10 18.90 -10.20
N ILE A 121 55.21 18.74 -9.51
CA ILE A 121 55.69 17.44 -9.01
C ILE A 121 55.83 17.55 -7.50
N ASN A 122 55.16 16.67 -6.75
CA ASN A 122 55.20 16.63 -5.29
C ASN A 122 54.97 18.01 -4.64
N THR A 123 54.10 18.82 -5.24
CA THR A 123 53.86 20.21 -4.82
C THR A 123 52.60 20.28 -3.98
N ASN A 124 52.68 20.98 -2.84
CA ASN A 124 51.56 21.20 -1.93
C ASN A 124 50.96 22.60 -2.15
N VAL A 125 49.70 22.66 -2.59
CA VAL A 125 48.95 23.90 -2.81
C VAL A 125 47.81 23.97 -1.79
N ARG A 126 47.97 24.76 -0.73
CA ARG A 126 47.03 24.72 0.40
C ARG A 126 46.60 26.04 1.01
N ASP A 127 45.41 26.07 1.58
CA ASP A 127 44.89 27.21 2.35
C ASP A 127 44.89 28.53 1.55
N ASN A 128 44.77 28.45 0.22
CA ASN A 128 44.71 29.63 -0.64
C ASN A 128 43.26 30.05 -0.88
N VAL A 129 43.03 31.35 -1.01
CA VAL A 129 41.70 31.92 -1.17
C VAL A 129 41.65 32.77 -2.44
N ALA A 130 40.64 32.57 -3.27
CA ALA A 130 40.36 33.39 -4.45
C ALA A 130 38.96 34.01 -4.37
N ALA A 131 38.81 35.29 -4.73
CA ALA A 131 37.48 35.90 -4.73
C ALA A 131 36.55 35.25 -5.79
N LEU A 132 37.08 34.83 -6.94
CA LEU A 132 36.28 34.29 -8.04
C LEU A 132 36.53 32.81 -8.29
N HIS A 133 37.64 32.44 -8.94
CA HIS A 133 37.81 31.05 -9.44
C HIS A 133 39.16 30.47 -9.06
N GLY A 134 39.24 29.15 -8.88
CA GLY A 134 40.52 28.45 -8.68
C GLY A 134 41.19 28.85 -7.38
N GLY A 135 40.65 28.43 -6.23
CA GLY A 135 41.26 28.74 -4.93
C GLY A 135 42.71 28.24 -4.87
N GLY A 136 42.93 26.98 -5.24
CA GLY A 136 44.25 26.37 -5.34
C GLY A 136 44.96 26.68 -6.67
N VAL A 137 44.56 25.99 -7.74
CA VAL A 137 45.16 26.09 -9.08
C VAL A 137 44.11 26.50 -10.10
N SER A 138 44.38 27.55 -10.87
CA SER A 138 43.57 27.93 -12.03
C SER A 138 44.37 27.77 -13.32
N VAL A 139 43.79 27.07 -14.29
CA VAL A 139 44.34 26.85 -15.63
C VAL A 139 43.42 27.51 -16.65
N ALA A 140 43.98 28.44 -17.42
CA ALA A 140 43.31 29.12 -18.51
C ALA A 140 44.21 29.14 -19.76
N GLY A 141 43.86 28.32 -20.76
CA GLY A 141 44.52 28.29 -22.05
C GLY A 141 44.98 26.90 -22.49
N PRO A 142 45.38 26.74 -23.77
CA PRO A 142 45.55 25.43 -24.39
C PRO A 142 46.81 24.67 -23.93
N ARG A 143 47.63 25.23 -23.04
CA ARG A 143 48.90 24.60 -22.63
C ARG A 143 48.65 23.35 -21.78
N PRO A 144 49.38 22.24 -22.04
CA PRO A 144 49.28 21.06 -21.20
C PRO A 144 49.82 21.31 -19.80
N VAL A 145 49.05 20.91 -18.79
CA VAL A 145 49.41 20.98 -17.37
C VAL A 145 49.42 19.57 -16.79
N SER A 146 50.51 19.19 -16.14
CA SER A 146 50.65 17.92 -15.43
C SER A 146 50.84 18.15 -13.93
N MET A 147 50.17 17.35 -13.11
CA MET A 147 50.31 17.34 -11.66
C MET A 147 50.57 15.90 -11.20
N HIS A 148 51.74 15.65 -10.63
CA HIS A 148 52.16 14.32 -10.19
C HIS A 148 52.50 14.35 -8.70
N GLY A 149 51.90 13.46 -7.90
CA GLY A 149 52.17 13.38 -6.47
C GLY A 149 51.77 14.64 -5.68
N CYS A 150 50.86 15.47 -6.21
CA CYS A 150 50.52 16.76 -5.61
C CYS A 150 49.44 16.63 -4.54
N ILE A 151 49.42 17.58 -3.60
CA ILE A 151 48.34 17.74 -2.61
C ILE A 151 47.75 19.13 -2.75
N ILE A 152 46.45 19.21 -3.03
CA ILE A 152 45.71 20.47 -3.20
C ILE A 152 44.64 20.52 -2.11
N SER A 153 44.90 21.25 -1.03
CA SER A 153 44.12 21.11 0.21
C SER A 153 43.60 22.42 0.82
N GLY A 154 42.38 22.43 1.36
CA GLY A 154 41.88 23.57 2.16
C GLY A 154 41.72 24.89 1.39
N ASN A 155 41.71 24.87 0.06
CA ASN A 155 41.60 26.08 -0.75
C ASN A 155 40.13 26.50 -0.91
N THR A 156 39.87 27.80 -0.99
CA THR A 156 38.50 28.35 -1.07
C THR A 156 38.35 29.34 -2.23
N CYS A 157 37.25 29.28 -2.98
CA CYS A 157 36.88 30.31 -3.96
C CYS A 157 35.42 30.75 -3.85
N GLY A 158 35.10 31.97 -4.31
CA GLY A 158 33.73 32.53 -4.31
C GLY A 158 32.91 32.20 -5.56
N GLY A 159 33.49 31.41 -6.46
CA GLY A 159 32.91 30.96 -7.71
C GLY A 159 33.25 29.50 -7.89
N THR A 160 33.97 29.14 -8.96
CA THR A 160 34.13 27.73 -9.36
C THR A 160 35.54 27.19 -9.12
N GLY A 161 35.65 25.88 -8.89
CA GLY A 161 36.93 25.18 -8.74
C GLY A 161 37.67 25.58 -7.45
N GLY A 162 37.18 25.14 -6.29
CA GLY A 162 37.82 25.47 -5.01
C GLY A 162 39.27 25.01 -4.96
N GLY A 163 39.53 23.76 -5.35
CA GLY A 163 40.86 23.20 -5.51
C GLY A 163 41.48 23.55 -6.87
N VAL A 164 40.89 23.00 -7.94
CA VAL A 164 41.37 23.15 -9.33
C VAL A 164 40.27 23.70 -10.22
N HIS A 165 40.59 24.72 -10.99
CA HIS A 165 39.69 25.34 -11.96
C HIS A 165 40.32 25.29 -13.35
N VAL A 166 39.65 24.69 -14.33
CA VAL A 166 40.17 24.51 -15.69
C VAL A 166 39.20 25.09 -16.72
N VAL A 167 39.68 26.05 -17.50
CA VAL A 167 38.93 26.72 -18.57
C VAL A 167 39.75 26.69 -19.85
N ALA A 168 39.47 25.70 -20.70
CA ALA A 168 40.26 25.31 -21.86
C ALA A 168 41.68 24.85 -21.48
N GLY A 169 42.10 23.70 -22.04
CA GLY A 169 43.42 23.11 -21.81
C GLY A 169 43.39 21.59 -21.79
N ASN A 170 44.57 20.98 -21.64
CA ASN A 170 44.70 19.56 -21.31
C ASN A 170 45.35 19.47 -19.94
N VAL A 171 44.66 18.90 -18.96
CA VAL A 171 45.16 18.77 -17.59
C VAL A 171 45.22 17.31 -17.21
N ALA A 172 46.34 16.87 -16.66
CA ALA A 172 46.54 15.51 -16.15
C ALA A 172 46.94 15.55 -14.67
N LEU A 173 46.17 14.85 -13.83
CA LEU A 173 46.49 14.60 -12.43
C LEU A 173 46.80 13.11 -12.27
N THR A 174 47.98 12.81 -11.73
CA THR A 174 48.44 11.45 -11.47
C THR A 174 48.91 11.36 -10.02
N ASP A 175 48.45 10.35 -9.28
CA ASP A 175 48.80 10.17 -7.87
C ASP A 175 48.59 11.44 -7.02
N THR A 176 47.53 12.19 -7.32
CA THR A 176 47.26 13.53 -6.76
C THR A 176 46.04 13.49 -5.85
N ARG A 177 46.10 14.21 -4.72
CA ARG A 177 45.01 14.35 -3.77
C ARG A 177 44.47 15.78 -3.76
N VAL A 178 43.16 15.94 -3.94
CA VAL A 178 42.43 17.20 -3.87
C VAL A 178 41.45 17.11 -2.71
N GLU A 179 41.76 17.77 -1.59
CA GLU A 179 41.02 17.57 -0.34
C GLU A 179 40.55 18.84 0.36
N ASP A 180 39.39 18.78 1.01
CA ASP A 180 38.85 19.86 1.86
C ASP A 180 38.75 21.24 1.16
N ASN A 181 38.62 21.26 -0.17
CA ASN A 181 38.51 22.49 -0.93
C ASN A 181 37.04 22.93 -1.06
N ARG A 182 36.81 24.24 -1.16
CA ARG A 182 35.47 24.83 -1.10
C ARG A 182 35.21 25.82 -2.23
N ALA A 183 34.13 25.59 -2.97
CA ALA A 183 33.51 26.57 -3.84
C ALA A 183 32.29 27.14 -3.12
N VAL A 184 32.39 28.37 -2.60
CA VAL A 184 31.33 29.05 -1.85
C VAL A 184 30.62 30.08 -2.73
N GLU A 185 29.44 30.53 -2.31
CA GLU A 185 28.72 31.60 -3.00
C GLU A 185 29.46 32.94 -2.89
N ASN A 186 29.58 33.68 -3.98
CA ASN A 186 30.41 34.89 -4.09
C ASN A 186 30.12 35.96 -3.01
N GLU A 187 28.86 36.07 -2.57
CA GLU A 187 28.46 37.01 -1.51
C GLU A 187 29.10 36.68 -0.15
N THR A 188 29.39 35.41 0.13
CA THR A 188 29.98 34.98 1.41
C THR A 188 31.43 35.46 1.58
N ILE A 189 32.20 35.60 0.50
CA ILE A 189 33.59 36.10 0.58
C ILE A 189 33.62 37.64 0.58
N ALA A 190 32.69 38.30 -0.13
CA ALA A 190 32.59 39.77 -0.18
C ALA A 190 32.43 40.44 1.19
N HIS A 191 31.80 39.76 2.16
CA HIS A 191 31.55 40.31 3.50
C HIS A 191 32.62 40.01 4.56
N HIS A 192 33.59 39.12 4.31
CA HIS A 192 34.39 38.52 5.39
C HIS A 192 35.91 38.64 5.21
N GLY A 193 36.41 39.87 5.08
CA GLY A 193 37.85 40.23 5.03
C GLY A 193 38.72 39.81 6.23
N ARG A 194 38.26 38.91 7.10
CA ARG A 194 39.04 38.16 8.11
C ARG A 194 38.42 36.77 8.26
N LEU A 195 39.21 35.73 8.04
CA LEU A 195 38.83 34.33 8.34
C LEU A 195 38.37 34.18 9.81
N PHE A 196 37.42 33.24 10.01
CA PHE A 196 36.86 32.69 11.26
C PHE A 196 35.71 33.44 11.95
N HIS A 197 34.46 33.04 11.63
CA HIS A 197 33.52 32.37 12.55
C HIS A 197 32.17 32.20 11.86
N ILE A 198 31.83 30.95 11.51
CA ILE A 198 30.46 30.58 11.18
C ILE A 198 29.69 30.65 12.50
N ASN A 199 28.90 31.70 12.73
CA ASN A 199 27.95 31.68 13.84
C ASN A 199 26.84 30.67 13.50
N LYS A 200 26.61 29.73 14.42
CA LYS A 200 25.68 28.61 14.33
C LYS A 200 24.24 29.06 13.98
N GLU A 201 23.88 30.28 14.37
CA GLU A 201 22.54 30.86 14.16
C GLU A 201 22.22 31.29 12.71
N ALA A 202 23.22 31.52 11.85
CA ALA A 202 22.96 31.82 10.43
C ALA A 202 22.79 30.56 9.57
N ARG A 203 23.31 29.41 10.06
CA ARG A 203 23.19 28.10 9.41
C ARG A 203 21.79 27.49 9.60
N GLU A 204 21.08 27.87 10.64
CA GLU A 204 19.73 27.39 10.95
C GLU A 204 18.63 28.23 10.26
N ARG A 205 18.91 29.50 9.90
CA ARG A 205 17.91 30.40 9.28
C ARG A 205 17.79 30.32 7.74
N LEU A 206 18.67 29.56 7.08
CA LEU A 206 18.59 29.25 5.64
C LEU A 206 17.94 27.88 5.36
N MET A 207 17.54 27.13 6.40
CA MET A 207 16.98 25.78 6.32
C MET A 207 15.46 25.70 6.56
N GLU A 208 14.74 26.82 6.64
CA GLU A 208 13.31 26.85 7.01
C GLU A 208 12.39 27.40 5.89
N TYR A 209 12.69 27.04 4.64
CA TYR A 209 11.79 27.35 3.52
C TYR A 209 11.92 26.28 2.43
N HIS A 210 11.32 25.10 2.65
CA HIS A 210 10.83 24.17 1.62
C HIS A 210 10.20 22.95 2.33
N GLU A 211 9.12 23.19 3.06
CA GLU A 211 8.05 22.19 3.21
C GLU A 211 6.91 22.63 2.29
N GLU A 212 6.35 21.66 1.57
CA GLU A 212 5.21 21.77 0.65
C GLU A 212 5.47 22.49 -0.69
N VAL A 213 5.67 21.71 -1.76
CA VAL A 213 4.64 21.44 -2.79
C VAL A 213 5.27 20.54 -3.86
N ASP A 214 4.70 19.36 -3.95
CA ASP A 214 4.78 18.39 -5.03
C ASP A 214 4.13 18.96 -6.30
N THR A 215 4.93 19.45 -7.24
CA THR A 215 4.57 19.53 -8.67
C THR A 215 5.85 19.49 -9.49
N GLY A 216 6.08 18.42 -10.25
CA GLY A 216 7.24 18.16 -11.12
C GLY A 216 7.54 19.23 -12.18
N ARG A 217 8.00 20.40 -11.74
CA ARG A 217 8.70 21.41 -12.53
C ARG A 217 9.82 21.96 -11.68
N GLU A 218 11.05 21.53 -11.96
CA GLU A 218 12.22 22.22 -11.45
C GLU A 218 12.19 23.68 -11.92
N PRO A 219 12.51 24.66 -11.07
CA PRO A 219 12.65 26.03 -11.51
C PRO A 219 13.84 26.15 -12.45
N ASP A 220 13.56 26.36 -13.74
CA ASP A 220 14.51 26.92 -14.68
C ASP A 220 15.11 28.20 -14.08
N ILE A 221 16.39 28.16 -13.71
CA ILE A 221 17.15 29.36 -13.35
C ILE A 221 17.55 30.10 -14.63
N GLU A 222 16.56 30.41 -15.47
CA GLU A 222 16.69 31.40 -16.53
C GLU A 222 15.71 32.55 -16.29
N ASN A 223 16.31 33.70 -15.99
CA ASN A 223 15.71 35.04 -16.05
C ASN A 223 14.69 35.42 -14.99
N TYR A 224 15.15 35.93 -13.84
CA TYR A 224 14.60 37.15 -13.24
C TYR A 224 15.64 37.79 -12.30
N HIS A 225 16.25 38.91 -12.73
CA HIS A 225 16.19 40.20 -12.02
C HIS A 225 17.04 41.25 -12.76
N THR A 226 16.36 42.32 -13.14
CA THR A 226 16.88 43.54 -13.71
C THR A 226 17.64 44.36 -12.65
N GLY A 227 18.83 44.85 -13.00
CA GLY A 227 19.48 45.98 -12.31
C GLY A 227 20.77 45.65 -11.57
N VAL A 228 21.88 45.55 -12.32
CA VAL A 228 23.29 45.67 -11.90
C VAL A 228 23.61 45.18 -10.48
N THR A 229 23.73 43.86 -10.33
CA THR A 229 24.35 43.19 -9.19
C THR A 229 25.35 42.18 -9.70
N TRP A 230 26.36 41.85 -8.90
CA TRP A 230 27.38 40.83 -9.17
C TRP A 230 26.69 39.60 -9.76
N ALA A 231 26.97 39.24 -11.02
CA ALA A 231 26.36 38.06 -11.62
C ALA A 231 26.63 36.88 -10.68
N ARG A 232 25.57 36.32 -10.08
CA ARG A 232 25.64 35.26 -9.08
C ARG A 232 26.26 34.04 -9.77
N VAL A 233 27.57 33.83 -9.58
CA VAL A 233 28.27 32.69 -10.15
C VAL A 233 27.99 31.49 -9.25
N PRO A 234 27.36 30.42 -9.75
CA PRO A 234 27.10 29.23 -8.94
C PRO A 234 28.44 28.62 -8.49
N GLY A 235 28.57 28.35 -7.20
CA GLY A 235 29.77 27.78 -6.61
C GLY A 235 29.97 26.30 -6.95
N ASN A 236 30.36 26.00 -8.19
CA ASN A 236 30.49 24.64 -8.74
C ASN A 236 31.93 24.10 -8.63
N GLY A 237 32.06 22.77 -8.46
CA GLY A 237 33.35 22.09 -8.45
C GLY A 237 34.16 22.44 -7.21
N GLY A 238 33.76 21.93 -6.04
CA GLY A 238 34.47 22.19 -4.78
C GLY A 238 35.94 21.74 -4.86
N GLY A 239 36.15 20.52 -5.34
CA GLY A 239 37.47 19.99 -5.67
C GLY A 239 37.96 20.48 -7.03
N ILE A 240 37.34 20.01 -8.10
CA ILE A 240 37.73 20.27 -9.49
C ILE A 240 36.54 20.80 -10.28
N TYR A 241 36.77 21.86 -11.06
CA TYR A 241 35.83 22.40 -12.04
C TYR A 241 36.47 22.43 -13.43
N VAL A 242 35.72 21.98 -14.44
CA VAL A 242 36.17 21.90 -15.83
C VAL A 242 35.11 22.43 -16.79
N ARG A 243 35.49 23.27 -17.76
CA ARG A 243 34.57 23.72 -18.82
C ARG A 243 35.21 23.92 -20.19
N PHE A 244 34.35 24.07 -21.21
CA PHE A 244 34.67 24.43 -22.60
C PHE A 244 35.59 23.45 -23.34
N ARG A 245 35.07 22.24 -23.64
CA ARG A 245 35.77 21.24 -24.49
C ARG A 245 37.18 20.88 -23.98
N THR A 246 37.33 20.88 -22.66
CA THR A 246 38.59 20.57 -21.99
C THR A 246 38.71 19.06 -21.82
N ASN A 247 39.94 18.55 -21.97
CA ASN A 247 40.27 17.18 -21.59
C ASN A 247 40.95 17.17 -20.23
N LEU A 248 40.38 16.41 -19.29
CA LEU A 248 40.94 16.17 -17.98
C LEU A 248 41.26 14.68 -17.84
N THR A 249 42.48 14.33 -17.43
CA THR A 249 42.89 12.96 -17.12
C THR A 249 43.19 12.84 -15.63
N LEU A 250 42.58 11.85 -14.97
CA LEU A 250 42.70 11.59 -13.53
C LEU A 250 43.14 10.15 -13.31
N GLU A 251 44.42 9.93 -13.01
CA GLU A 251 44.99 8.61 -12.75
C GLU A 251 45.33 8.48 -11.27
N ARG A 252 44.74 7.49 -10.57
CA ARG A 252 44.93 7.28 -9.13
C ARG A 252 44.77 8.58 -8.33
N THR A 253 43.74 9.35 -8.68
CA THR A 253 43.44 10.65 -8.08
C THR A 253 42.38 10.49 -6.99
N GLU A 254 42.55 11.23 -5.89
CA GLU A 254 41.60 11.23 -4.77
C GLU A 254 40.98 12.61 -4.57
N LEU A 255 39.65 12.69 -4.54
CA LEU A 255 38.86 13.88 -4.23
C LEU A 255 38.17 13.66 -2.88
N LEU A 256 38.64 14.30 -1.80
CA LEU A 256 38.20 14.00 -0.43
C LEU A 256 37.61 15.24 0.26
N GLY A 257 36.45 15.15 0.89
CA GLY A 257 35.94 16.21 1.77
C GLY A 257 35.67 17.57 1.09
N ASN A 258 35.61 17.60 -0.25
CA ASN A 258 35.43 18.85 -0.98
C ASN A 258 33.96 19.28 -0.98
N SER A 259 33.70 20.59 -0.94
CA SER A 259 32.34 21.13 -0.87
C SER A 259 32.05 22.18 -1.93
N ALA A 260 30.92 22.04 -2.62
CA ALA A 260 30.39 23.01 -3.57
C ALA A 260 29.09 23.64 -3.03
N TYR A 261 28.91 24.94 -3.23
CA TYR A 261 27.64 25.60 -2.94
C TYR A 261 26.53 25.16 -3.90
N ALA A 262 26.86 24.93 -5.17
CA ALA A 262 25.87 24.51 -6.16
C ALA A 262 26.04 23.02 -6.48
N SER A 263 26.97 22.67 -7.37
CA SER A 263 27.06 21.30 -7.91
C SER A 263 28.50 20.78 -8.01
N GLY A 264 28.66 19.46 -7.97
CA GLY A 264 29.95 18.78 -8.10
C GLY A 264 30.87 19.03 -6.93
N GLY A 265 30.55 18.46 -5.76
CA GLY A 265 31.36 18.67 -4.55
C GLY A 265 32.82 18.29 -4.76
N GLY A 266 33.06 17.11 -5.34
CA GLY A 266 34.38 16.65 -5.78
C GLY A 266 34.74 17.15 -7.18
N LEU A 267 33.92 16.84 -8.18
CA LEU A 267 34.17 17.16 -9.59
C LEU A 267 32.93 17.77 -10.26
N PHE A 268 33.12 18.86 -11.00
CA PHE A 268 32.11 19.42 -11.88
C PHE A 268 32.66 19.59 -13.29
N ALA A 269 31.92 19.14 -14.30
CA ALA A 269 32.27 19.33 -15.70
C ALA A 269 31.10 19.83 -16.53
N GLU A 270 31.34 20.81 -17.40
CA GLU A 270 30.32 21.33 -18.31
C GLU A 270 30.83 21.71 -19.71
N SER A 271 29.90 21.89 -20.65
CA SER A 271 30.18 22.42 -22.00
C SER A 271 31.13 21.54 -22.82
N HIS A 272 30.74 20.28 -23.04
CA HIS A 272 31.40 19.29 -23.89
C HIS A 272 32.81 18.89 -23.46
N CYS A 273 33.07 18.85 -22.15
CA CYS A 273 34.34 18.36 -21.65
C CYS A 273 34.42 16.83 -21.71
N ARG A 274 35.64 16.30 -21.76
CA ARG A 274 35.90 14.87 -21.67
C ARG A 274 36.83 14.59 -20.50
N ILE A 275 36.36 13.77 -19.57
CA ILE A 275 37.07 13.43 -18.34
C ILE A 275 37.41 11.95 -18.41
N LEU A 276 38.70 11.63 -18.45
CA LEU A 276 39.22 10.26 -18.46
C LEU A 276 39.75 9.94 -17.09
N THR A 277 39.35 8.81 -16.52
CA THR A 277 39.79 8.41 -15.18
C THR A 277 40.27 6.97 -15.15
N ASP A 278 41.30 6.72 -14.34
CA ASP A 278 41.71 5.39 -13.92
C ASP A 278 41.80 5.37 -12.40
N SER A 279 40.91 4.60 -11.76
CA SER A 279 40.89 4.41 -10.30
C SER A 279 40.69 5.72 -9.52
N LEU A 280 39.69 6.52 -9.92
CA LEU A 280 39.26 7.74 -9.22
C LEU A 280 38.55 7.40 -7.90
N ARG A 281 38.96 8.06 -6.80
CA ARG A 281 38.23 8.02 -5.52
C ARG A 281 37.59 9.37 -5.22
N VAL A 282 36.29 9.40 -4.98
CA VAL A 282 35.53 10.58 -4.55
C VAL A 282 34.82 10.27 -3.24
N VAL A 283 35.28 10.88 -2.15
CA VAL A 283 34.85 10.49 -0.79
C VAL A 283 34.44 11.70 0.03
N ASN A 284 33.33 11.59 0.76
CA ASN A 284 32.84 12.63 1.69
C ASN A 284 32.69 14.03 1.04
N CYS A 285 32.44 14.09 -0.27
CA CYS A 285 32.24 15.36 -0.96
C CYS A 285 30.76 15.78 -0.88
N THR A 286 30.52 17.09 -0.81
CA THR A 286 29.15 17.62 -0.63
C THR A 286 28.83 18.72 -1.63
N ALA A 287 27.63 18.69 -2.20
CA ALA A 287 27.04 19.77 -2.97
C ALA A 287 25.64 20.11 -2.41
N GLN A 288 25.14 21.32 -2.62
CA GLN A 288 23.75 21.61 -2.24
C GLN A 288 22.77 21.07 -3.27
N LEU A 289 23.09 21.16 -4.56
CA LEU A 289 22.13 20.87 -5.63
C LEU A 289 22.41 19.53 -6.28
N ARG A 290 23.49 19.39 -7.05
CA ARG A 290 23.65 18.20 -7.93
C ARG A 290 25.04 17.61 -7.85
N GLY A 291 25.14 16.28 -7.84
CA GLY A 291 26.42 15.58 -7.87
C GLY A 291 27.25 15.87 -6.62
N GLY A 292 26.86 15.31 -5.48
CA GLY A 292 27.63 15.48 -4.23
C GLY A 292 29.09 15.09 -4.41
N GLY A 293 29.33 13.97 -5.09
CA GLY A 293 30.64 13.53 -5.56
C GLY A 293 31.03 14.20 -6.87
N ALA A 294 30.34 13.85 -7.96
CA ALA A 294 30.60 14.40 -9.29
C ALA A 294 29.32 14.81 -10.02
N ALA A 295 29.40 15.89 -10.81
CA ALA A 295 28.33 16.34 -11.69
C ALA A 295 28.85 16.63 -13.10
N THR A 296 28.14 16.16 -14.13
CA THR A 296 28.47 16.44 -15.54
C THR A 296 27.27 17.03 -16.27
N PHE A 297 27.48 18.12 -17.00
CA PHE A 297 26.47 18.81 -17.80
C PHE A 297 26.95 18.87 -19.25
N GLN A 298 26.24 18.20 -20.16
CA GLN A 298 26.59 18.18 -21.58
C GLN A 298 28.07 17.79 -21.80
N SER A 299 28.58 16.85 -21.00
CA SER A 299 29.99 16.43 -20.95
C SER A 299 30.09 14.91 -20.75
N GLU A 300 31.29 14.36 -20.97
CA GLU A 300 31.57 12.93 -20.93
C GLU A 300 32.48 12.58 -19.75
N LEU A 301 32.09 11.59 -18.95
CA LEU A 301 32.91 11.03 -17.86
C LEU A 301 33.18 9.56 -18.12
N HIS A 302 34.44 9.25 -18.42
CA HIS A 302 34.95 7.90 -18.62
C HIS A 302 35.59 7.38 -17.35
N LEU A 303 35.02 6.32 -16.81
CA LEU A 303 35.42 5.70 -15.56
C LEU A 303 36.10 4.36 -15.84
N GLY A 304 37.40 4.30 -15.61
CA GLY A 304 38.23 3.09 -15.74
C GLY A 304 38.82 2.62 -14.41
N GLY A 305 39.30 1.38 -14.40
CA GLY A 305 39.95 0.77 -13.22
C GLY A 305 38.94 0.43 -12.13
N SER A 306 39.12 0.98 -10.93
CA SER A 306 38.23 0.77 -9.78
C SER A 306 37.72 2.09 -9.19
N PRO A 307 36.85 2.83 -9.90
CA PRO A 307 36.32 4.10 -9.45
C PRO A 307 35.38 3.91 -8.25
N MET A 308 35.49 4.77 -7.25
CA MET A 308 34.71 4.69 -6.02
C MET A 308 34.14 6.06 -5.63
N PHE A 309 32.83 6.11 -5.40
CA PHE A 309 32.10 7.24 -4.84
C PHE A 309 31.51 6.83 -3.49
N ASP A 310 32.14 7.28 -2.41
CA ASP A 310 31.80 6.86 -1.03
C ASP A 310 31.32 8.05 -0.19
N ARG A 311 30.12 7.95 0.39
CA ARG A 311 29.57 8.93 1.34
C ARG A 311 29.52 10.36 0.84
N ASN A 312 29.20 10.54 -0.44
CA ASN A 312 28.99 11.87 -1.00
C ASN A 312 27.52 12.30 -0.87
N ALA A 313 27.28 13.61 -0.74
CA ALA A 313 25.94 14.12 -0.45
C ALA A 313 25.52 15.29 -1.34
N ALA A 314 24.34 15.21 -1.95
CA ALA A 314 23.63 16.30 -2.61
C ALA A 314 22.43 16.73 -1.75
N ARG A 315 22.63 17.73 -0.89
CA ARG A 315 21.73 17.99 0.27
C ARG A 315 20.29 18.36 -0.09
N HIS A 316 20.10 19.04 -1.21
CA HIS A 316 18.83 19.61 -1.65
C HIS A 316 18.57 19.31 -3.13
N GLY A 317 19.19 18.27 -3.68
CA GLY A 317 18.93 17.88 -5.07
C GLY A 317 19.42 16.47 -5.38
N THR A 318 20.02 16.26 -6.55
CA THR A 318 20.11 14.93 -7.16
C THR A 318 21.52 14.38 -7.35
N GLY A 319 21.66 13.06 -7.35
CA GLY A 319 22.93 12.39 -7.60
C GLY A 319 23.92 12.58 -6.45
N GLY A 320 23.72 11.89 -5.31
CA GLY A 320 24.60 12.03 -4.15
C GLY A 320 26.04 11.65 -4.51
N GLY A 321 26.23 10.50 -5.16
CA GLY A 321 27.50 10.10 -5.75
C GLY A 321 27.79 10.79 -7.08
N LEU A 322 26.92 10.56 -8.07
CA LEU A 322 27.10 11.04 -9.44
C LEU A 322 25.81 11.60 -10.04
N HIS A 323 25.89 12.78 -10.67
CA HIS A 323 24.81 13.34 -11.47
C HIS A 323 25.27 13.57 -12.91
N CYS A 324 24.48 13.10 -13.88
CA CYS A 324 24.72 13.35 -15.30
C CYS A 324 23.49 13.99 -15.94
N GLU A 325 23.70 15.17 -16.52
CA GLU A 325 22.68 15.88 -17.30
C GLU A 325 23.13 16.06 -18.75
N ARG A 326 22.29 15.66 -19.72
CA ARG A 326 22.52 15.88 -21.17
C ARG A 326 23.89 15.37 -21.65
N GLY A 327 24.46 14.42 -20.92
CA GLY A 327 25.84 13.94 -21.06
C GLY A 327 25.94 12.43 -21.08
N LEU A 328 27.18 11.93 -21.02
CA LEU A 328 27.49 10.51 -21.11
C LEU A 328 28.42 10.09 -19.99
N VAL A 329 28.06 9.03 -19.28
CA VAL A 329 28.94 8.31 -18.36
C VAL A 329 29.31 6.99 -19.04
N VAL A 330 30.60 6.72 -19.16
CA VAL A 330 31.12 5.48 -19.74
C VAL A 330 31.84 4.69 -18.66
N LEU A 331 31.43 3.45 -18.42
CA LEU A 331 32.23 2.49 -17.66
C LEU A 331 33.10 1.73 -18.65
N GLU A 332 34.42 1.91 -18.54
CA GLU A 332 35.40 1.31 -19.43
C GLU A 332 35.52 -0.20 -19.21
N SER A 333 36.13 -0.93 -20.14
CA SER A 333 36.24 -2.39 -20.05
C SER A 333 36.97 -2.84 -18.77
N ASN A 334 36.53 -3.95 -18.16
CA ASN A 334 37.08 -4.49 -16.92
C ASN A 334 36.98 -3.55 -15.69
N THR A 335 36.06 -2.60 -15.70
CA THR A 335 35.85 -1.66 -14.59
C THR A 335 35.00 -2.28 -13.49
N LEU A 336 35.43 -2.08 -12.23
CA LEU A 336 34.61 -2.30 -11.04
C LEU A 336 34.25 -0.94 -10.44
N ALA A 337 33.06 -0.43 -10.74
CA ALA A 337 32.59 0.86 -10.23
C ALA A 337 31.76 0.66 -8.96
N THR A 338 32.10 1.37 -7.89
CA THR A 338 31.39 1.29 -6.59
C THR A 338 30.85 2.66 -6.21
N LEU A 339 29.53 2.78 -6.03
CA LEU A 339 28.86 3.96 -5.51
C LEU A 339 28.16 3.54 -4.21
N GLN A 340 28.69 3.96 -3.06
CA GLN A 340 28.21 3.51 -1.77
C GLN A 340 28.00 4.61 -0.74
N GLY A 341 27.00 4.44 0.13
CA GLY A 341 26.74 5.34 1.26
C GLY A 341 26.39 6.78 0.84
N ASN A 342 26.04 7.03 -0.41
CA ASN A 342 25.78 8.37 -0.92
C ASN A 342 24.34 8.79 -0.63
N GLU A 343 24.14 10.10 -0.44
CA GLU A 343 22.88 10.68 0.02
C GLU A 343 22.39 11.80 -0.91
N ALA A 344 21.11 11.81 -1.24
CA ALA A 344 20.49 12.87 -2.04
C ALA A 344 19.02 13.09 -1.70
N VAL A 345 18.40 14.12 -2.27
CA VAL A 345 16.93 14.19 -2.32
C VAL A 345 16.39 13.14 -3.30
N SER A 346 17.03 12.98 -4.46
CA SER A 346 16.73 11.91 -5.41
C SER A 346 17.98 11.38 -6.13
N GLY A 347 18.06 10.08 -6.41
CA GLY A 347 19.25 9.47 -6.99
C GLY A 347 20.41 9.44 -5.99
N GLY A 348 20.26 8.75 -4.86
CA GLY A 348 21.24 8.75 -3.77
C GLY A 348 22.64 8.35 -4.27
N GLY A 349 22.73 7.22 -4.99
CA GLY A 349 23.94 6.82 -5.69
C GLY A 349 24.17 7.65 -6.95
N MET A 350 23.26 7.54 -7.92
CA MET A 350 23.40 8.12 -9.26
C MET A 350 22.08 8.71 -9.76
N SER A 351 22.17 9.81 -10.51
CA SER A 351 21.05 10.40 -11.24
C SER A 351 21.43 10.65 -12.71
N LEU A 352 20.60 10.15 -13.63
CA LEU A 352 20.70 10.39 -15.07
C LEU A 352 19.47 11.19 -15.51
N HIS A 353 19.68 12.47 -15.80
CA HIS A 353 18.65 13.41 -16.22
C HIS A 353 18.90 13.81 -17.67
N ASN A 354 18.18 13.22 -18.63
CA ASN A 354 18.54 13.33 -20.06
C ASN A 354 20.00 12.92 -20.35
N GLY A 355 20.57 12.09 -19.47
CA GLY A 355 21.93 11.58 -19.54
C GLY A 355 21.92 10.08 -19.78
N ARG A 356 23.05 9.55 -20.24
CA ARG A 356 23.19 8.11 -20.51
C ARG A 356 24.34 7.49 -19.73
N LEU A 357 24.11 6.31 -19.17
CA LEU A 357 25.16 5.38 -18.77
C LEU A 357 25.37 4.35 -19.87
N GLN A 358 26.60 4.27 -20.37
CA GLN A 358 27.03 3.24 -21.29
C GLN A 358 28.07 2.35 -20.63
N THR A 359 27.88 1.04 -20.75
CA THR A 359 28.83 0.04 -20.25
C THR A 359 29.65 -0.57 -21.38
N SER A 360 30.92 -0.84 -21.11
CA SER A 360 31.78 -1.69 -21.94
C SER A 360 31.71 -3.16 -21.47
N PRO A 361 32.26 -4.12 -22.22
CA PRO A 361 32.30 -5.51 -21.78
C PRO A 361 33.01 -5.73 -20.44
N SER A 362 32.57 -6.73 -19.68
CA SER A 362 33.17 -7.13 -18.38
C SER A 362 33.15 -6.04 -17.30
N VAL A 363 32.14 -5.17 -17.33
CA VAL A 363 31.92 -4.15 -16.29
C VAL A 363 31.11 -4.73 -15.13
N ARG A 364 31.47 -4.35 -13.90
CA ARG A 364 30.68 -4.58 -12.69
C ARG A 364 30.36 -3.25 -12.01
N LEU A 365 29.08 -2.96 -11.84
CA LEU A 365 28.58 -1.75 -11.17
C LEU A 365 27.90 -2.11 -9.85
N GLN A 366 28.42 -1.59 -8.74
CA GLN A 366 27.92 -1.81 -7.39
C GLN A 366 27.33 -0.51 -6.83
N LEU A 367 26.05 -0.53 -6.47
CA LEU A 367 25.34 0.57 -5.80
C LEU A 367 24.86 0.09 -4.43
N GLU A 368 25.55 0.52 -3.37
CA GLU A 368 25.40 -0.08 -2.05
C GLU A 368 25.05 0.95 -0.96
N ASN A 369 23.99 0.71 -0.20
CA ASN A 369 23.61 1.53 0.96
C ASN A 369 23.47 3.03 0.64
N ASN A 370 23.01 3.38 -0.56
CA ASN A 370 22.71 4.76 -0.91
C ASN A 370 21.29 5.12 -0.48
N THR A 371 21.08 6.38 -0.11
CA THR A 371 19.79 6.85 0.41
C THR A 371 19.32 8.08 -0.36
N ALA A 372 18.07 8.07 -0.79
CA ALA A 372 17.38 9.23 -1.30
C ALA A 372 16.18 9.56 -0.42
N LEU A 373 15.85 10.84 -0.28
CA LEU A 373 14.63 11.24 0.45
C LEU A 373 13.37 10.81 -0.31
N HIS A 374 13.34 11.04 -1.63
CA HIS A 374 12.15 10.84 -2.45
C HIS A 374 12.31 9.71 -3.45
N LYS A 375 13.25 9.80 -4.40
CA LYS A 375 13.23 8.90 -5.57
C LYS A 375 14.59 8.25 -5.81
N GLY A 376 14.61 6.95 -6.07
CA GLY A 376 15.80 6.24 -6.56
C GLY A 376 16.95 6.24 -5.56
N GLY A 377 16.89 5.38 -4.54
CA GLY A 377 17.93 5.33 -3.51
C GLY A 377 19.30 5.04 -4.11
N GLY A 378 19.36 4.04 -4.99
CA GLY A 378 20.53 3.75 -5.82
C GLY A 378 20.59 4.63 -7.08
N VAL A 379 19.58 4.53 -7.95
CA VAL A 379 19.58 5.17 -9.28
C VAL A 379 18.26 5.89 -9.55
N LEU A 380 18.35 7.10 -10.10
CA LEU A 380 17.22 7.83 -10.70
C LEU A 380 17.41 7.97 -12.21
N LEU A 381 16.43 7.52 -12.99
CA LEU A 381 16.32 7.74 -14.43
C LEU A 381 15.10 8.62 -14.71
N THR A 382 15.33 9.80 -15.29
CA THR A 382 14.32 10.85 -15.45
C THR A 382 14.64 11.70 -16.68
N TRP A 383 13.63 12.35 -17.27
CA TRP A 383 13.75 13.19 -18.47
C TRP A 383 14.59 12.55 -19.57
N TYR A 384 14.20 11.39 -20.11
CA TYR A 384 14.99 10.65 -21.11
C TYR A 384 16.31 10.06 -20.59
N GLY A 385 16.47 9.90 -19.27
CA GLY A 385 17.63 9.25 -18.67
C GLY A 385 17.73 7.77 -19.06
N GLN A 386 18.91 7.32 -19.50
CA GLN A 386 19.11 5.98 -20.04
C GLN A 386 20.18 5.21 -19.29
N LEU A 387 19.85 3.99 -18.87
CA LEU A 387 20.80 3.02 -18.34
C LEU A 387 20.73 1.74 -19.17
N ASP A 388 21.76 1.53 -19.99
CA ASP A 388 21.87 0.35 -20.84
C ASP A 388 23.05 -0.53 -20.38
N LEU A 389 22.72 -1.66 -19.75
CA LEU A 389 23.70 -2.65 -19.37
C LEU A 389 23.88 -3.69 -20.49
N LEU A 390 25.12 -3.89 -20.95
CA LEU A 390 25.42 -4.97 -21.89
C LEU A 390 25.26 -6.34 -21.21
N PRO A 391 24.93 -7.42 -21.96
CA PRO A 391 24.83 -8.78 -21.39
C PRO A 391 26.12 -9.31 -20.75
N SER A 392 27.27 -8.71 -21.06
CA SER A 392 28.58 -9.06 -20.47
C SER A 392 28.96 -8.18 -19.27
N ALA A 393 28.06 -7.30 -18.84
CA ALA A 393 28.19 -6.49 -17.64
C ALA A 393 27.17 -6.98 -16.59
N SER A 394 27.43 -6.69 -15.32
CA SER A 394 26.49 -7.00 -14.23
C SER A 394 26.32 -5.79 -13.30
N MET A 395 25.10 -5.60 -12.80
CA MET A 395 24.79 -4.59 -11.80
C MET A 395 24.37 -5.25 -10.48
N THR A 396 24.85 -4.72 -9.37
CA THR A 396 24.44 -5.10 -8.02
C THR A 396 23.92 -3.87 -7.29
N VAL A 397 22.63 -3.82 -6.98
CA VAL A 397 21.97 -2.71 -6.27
C VAL A 397 21.50 -3.22 -4.92
N THR A 398 22.18 -2.87 -3.83
CA THR A 398 21.91 -3.46 -2.51
C THR A 398 21.79 -2.47 -1.37
N GLY A 399 20.86 -2.73 -0.45
CA GLY A 399 20.70 -1.93 0.77
C GLY A 399 20.30 -0.47 0.53
N ASN A 400 19.79 -0.13 -0.66
CA ASN A 400 19.43 1.26 -0.98
C ASN A 400 18.01 1.58 -0.51
N ALA A 401 17.78 2.86 -0.18
CA ALA A 401 16.50 3.30 0.38
C ALA A 401 16.00 4.62 -0.22
N ALA A 402 14.69 4.71 -0.50
CA ALA A 402 13.98 5.91 -0.96
C ALA A 402 12.48 5.84 -0.67
N ALA A 403 11.70 6.91 -0.87
CA ALA A 403 10.24 6.78 -0.84
C ALA A 403 9.69 6.00 -2.06
N TYR A 404 10.25 6.25 -3.24
CA TYR A 404 9.89 5.59 -4.51
C TYR A 404 11.13 4.98 -5.15
N GLY A 405 11.12 3.67 -5.41
CA GLY A 405 12.24 2.98 -6.05
C GLY A 405 13.45 2.91 -5.14
N GLY A 406 13.41 2.04 -4.13
CA GLY A 406 14.49 1.96 -3.13
C GLY A 406 15.85 1.69 -3.76
N GLY A 407 15.88 0.76 -4.72
CA GLY A 407 17.01 0.57 -5.63
C GLY A 407 17.01 1.56 -6.79
N ILE A 408 16.00 1.49 -7.66
CA ILE A 408 15.94 2.23 -8.93
C ILE A 408 14.57 2.88 -9.11
N MET A 409 14.55 4.15 -9.50
CA MET A 409 13.36 4.86 -9.99
C MET A 409 13.49 5.09 -11.50
N VAL A 410 12.42 4.78 -12.25
CA VAL A 410 12.29 5.09 -13.68
C VAL A 410 11.04 5.92 -13.92
N GLU A 411 11.20 7.15 -14.40
CA GLU A 411 10.11 8.07 -14.73
C GLU A 411 10.43 8.95 -15.93
N GLU A 412 9.41 9.69 -16.42
CA GLU A 412 9.57 10.79 -17.38
C GLU A 412 10.44 10.42 -18.61
N GLU A 413 10.02 9.40 -19.36
CA GLU A 413 10.72 8.88 -20.55
C GLU A 413 12.07 8.20 -20.25
N GLY A 414 12.29 7.82 -18.99
CA GLY A 414 13.43 7.01 -18.57
C GLY A 414 13.46 5.61 -19.20
N SER A 415 14.68 5.11 -19.44
CA SER A 415 14.91 3.78 -20.01
C SER A 415 15.89 2.97 -19.18
N LEU A 416 15.47 1.76 -18.78
CA LEU A 416 16.29 0.81 -18.02
C LEU A 416 16.38 -0.52 -18.78
N THR A 417 17.59 -0.89 -19.15
CA THR A 417 17.92 -2.23 -19.65
C THR A 417 18.90 -2.90 -18.69
N LEU A 418 18.45 -3.90 -17.94
CA LEU A 418 19.30 -4.73 -17.11
C LEU A 418 19.41 -6.13 -17.73
N ALA A 419 20.64 -6.51 -18.05
CA ALA A 419 21.00 -7.85 -18.51
C ALA A 419 22.10 -8.44 -17.60
N GLY A 420 22.53 -9.66 -17.89
CA GLY A 420 23.81 -10.20 -17.42
C GLY A 420 23.87 -10.62 -15.95
N ASN A 421 22.86 -11.33 -15.45
CA ASN A 421 22.81 -11.83 -14.06
C ASN A 421 22.90 -10.69 -13.02
N SER A 422 22.18 -9.60 -13.26
CA SER A 422 22.11 -8.47 -12.33
C SER A 422 21.27 -8.79 -11.09
N THR A 423 21.63 -8.21 -9.94
CA THR A 423 20.96 -8.46 -8.65
C THR A 423 20.52 -7.16 -8.01
N LEU A 424 19.26 -7.09 -7.58
CA LEU A 424 18.74 -6.03 -6.71
C LEU A 424 18.30 -6.67 -5.39
N ALA A 425 19.00 -6.38 -4.29
CA ALA A 425 18.75 -7.06 -3.02
C ALA A 425 18.71 -6.16 -1.78
N GLY A 426 17.75 -6.42 -0.88
CA GLY A 426 17.71 -5.70 0.41
C GLY A 426 17.40 -4.22 0.27
N ASN A 427 16.80 -3.79 -0.84
CA ASN A 427 16.41 -2.39 -1.03
C ASN A 427 15.03 -2.13 -0.43
N SER A 428 14.82 -0.92 0.09
CA SER A 428 13.60 -0.58 0.82
C SER A 428 12.95 0.71 0.32
N ALA A 429 11.63 0.71 0.15
CA ALA A 429 10.89 1.92 -0.19
C ALA A 429 9.49 2.00 0.42
N GLU A 430 8.78 3.12 0.22
CA GLU A 430 7.33 3.10 0.38
C GLU A 430 6.71 2.37 -0.80
N ASN A 431 7.17 2.65 -2.01
CA ASN A 431 6.67 1.99 -3.22
C ASN A 431 7.83 1.49 -4.08
N GLY A 432 7.77 0.21 -4.49
CA GLY A 432 8.79 -0.42 -5.32
C GLY A 432 10.14 -0.55 -4.59
N GLY A 433 10.26 -1.55 -3.72
CA GLY A 433 11.44 -1.69 -2.85
C GLY A 433 12.74 -1.82 -3.67
N GLY A 434 12.73 -2.64 -4.70
CA GLY A 434 13.79 -2.71 -5.71
C GLY A 434 13.63 -1.66 -6.80
N ILE A 435 12.52 -1.70 -7.55
CA ILE A 435 12.28 -0.83 -8.72
C ILE A 435 10.89 -0.19 -8.65
N TYR A 436 10.80 1.11 -8.92
CA TYR A 436 9.53 1.81 -9.17
C TYR A 436 9.50 2.40 -10.58
N VAL A 437 8.36 2.23 -11.26
CA VAL A 437 8.19 2.62 -12.67
C VAL A 437 6.87 3.38 -12.85
N THR A 438 6.93 4.55 -13.49
CA THR A 438 5.74 5.38 -13.81
C THR A 438 5.98 6.29 -15.03
N GLY A 439 4.90 6.68 -15.71
CA GLY A 439 4.91 7.50 -16.93
C GLY A 439 5.32 6.72 -18.18
N LEU A 440 5.63 7.44 -19.26
CA LEU A 440 6.21 6.86 -20.47
C LEU A 440 7.59 6.29 -20.16
N VAL A 441 7.80 4.99 -20.35
CA VAL A 441 9.09 4.34 -20.03
C VAL A 441 9.44 3.20 -20.99
N ALA A 442 10.73 2.85 -21.00
CA ALA A 442 11.22 1.59 -21.56
C ALA A 442 11.91 0.77 -20.47
N LEU A 443 11.40 -0.43 -20.18
CA LEU A 443 11.97 -1.34 -19.19
C LEU A 443 12.22 -2.71 -19.80
N GLN A 444 13.46 -3.18 -19.70
CA GLN A 444 13.85 -4.53 -20.08
C GLN A 444 14.69 -5.14 -18.96
N LEU A 445 14.18 -6.20 -18.35
CA LEU A 445 14.91 -7.00 -17.37
C LEU A 445 15.09 -8.41 -17.91
N GLU A 446 16.34 -8.84 -18.08
CA GLU A 446 16.69 -10.18 -18.56
C GLU A 446 17.65 -10.84 -17.57
N GLN A 447 17.31 -12.03 -17.11
CA GLN A 447 18.15 -12.82 -16.19
C GLN A 447 18.53 -12.03 -14.93
N ALA A 448 17.56 -11.35 -14.31
CA ALA A 448 17.78 -10.55 -13.11
C ALA A 448 17.20 -11.23 -11.86
N GLU A 449 17.84 -11.02 -10.72
CA GLU A 449 17.34 -11.47 -9.42
C GLU A 449 16.95 -10.27 -8.55
N LEU A 450 15.68 -10.18 -8.15
CA LEU A 450 15.18 -9.21 -7.19
C LEU A 450 14.85 -9.95 -5.90
N ARG A 451 15.64 -9.74 -4.84
CA ARG A 451 15.48 -10.50 -3.58
C ARG A 451 15.51 -9.70 -2.30
N ASN A 452 14.77 -10.14 -1.28
CA ASN A 452 14.76 -9.50 0.04
C ASN A 452 14.46 -7.98 -0.01
N ASN A 453 13.77 -7.50 -1.05
CA ASN A 453 13.39 -6.10 -1.13
C ASN A 453 12.08 -5.89 -0.36
N SER A 454 11.93 -4.72 0.25
CA SER A 454 10.79 -4.41 1.10
C SER A 454 10.11 -3.11 0.67
N ALA A 455 8.78 -3.11 0.62
CA ALA A 455 8.00 -1.89 0.39
C ALA A 455 6.68 -1.84 1.16
N THR A 456 5.95 -0.73 1.10
CA THR A 456 4.51 -0.74 1.39
C THR A 456 3.78 -1.45 0.26
N ASP A 457 4.10 -1.14 -0.99
CA ASP A 457 3.55 -1.79 -2.19
C ASP A 457 4.63 -2.15 -3.20
N GLY A 458 4.52 -3.36 -3.77
CA GLY A 458 5.51 -3.87 -4.71
C GLY A 458 6.86 -4.09 -4.03
N GLY A 459 6.95 -5.12 -3.18
CA GLY A 459 8.14 -5.34 -2.33
C GLY A 459 9.42 -5.41 -3.16
N ALA A 460 9.38 -6.07 -4.31
CA ALA A 460 10.44 -6.02 -5.32
C ALA A 460 10.26 -4.88 -6.31
N MET A 461 9.07 -4.77 -6.88
CA MET A 461 8.82 -3.89 -8.01
C MET A 461 7.39 -3.36 -7.99
N MET A 462 7.25 -2.07 -8.31
CA MET A 462 5.95 -1.43 -8.51
C MET A 462 5.89 -0.77 -9.89
N ILE A 463 4.81 -1.04 -10.61
CA ILE A 463 4.44 -0.44 -11.88
C ILE A 463 3.16 0.36 -11.61
N ASP A 464 3.24 1.68 -11.71
CA ASP A 464 2.13 2.57 -11.41
C ASP A 464 1.27 2.88 -12.66
N SER A 465 1.37 4.09 -13.20
CA SER A 465 0.56 4.55 -14.33
C SER A 465 1.48 4.78 -15.52
N LEU A 466 1.30 4.03 -16.62
CA LEU A 466 2.14 4.17 -17.80
C LEU A 466 1.43 4.95 -18.88
N ASP A 467 2.21 5.73 -19.63
CA ASP A 467 1.69 6.44 -20.78
C ASP A 467 1.62 5.51 -22.01
N PRO A 468 0.69 5.77 -22.96
CA PRO A 468 0.63 5.05 -24.22
C PRO A 468 1.97 5.07 -24.97
N GLY A 469 2.46 3.90 -25.35
CA GLY A 469 3.77 3.74 -26.01
C GLY A 469 4.87 3.18 -25.11
N SER A 470 4.61 3.05 -23.80
CA SER A 470 5.54 2.38 -22.88
C SER A 470 5.82 0.95 -23.29
N SER A 471 7.09 0.53 -23.17
CA SER A 471 7.54 -0.81 -23.53
C SER A 471 8.16 -1.48 -22.32
N MET A 472 7.57 -2.58 -21.86
CA MET A 472 8.09 -3.34 -20.73
C MET A 472 8.17 -4.83 -21.05
N ASP A 473 9.29 -5.45 -20.67
CA ASP A 473 9.50 -6.89 -20.79
C ASP A 473 10.40 -7.39 -19.66
N LEU A 474 9.92 -8.39 -18.93
CA LEU A 474 10.64 -9.08 -17.88
C LEU A 474 10.77 -10.54 -18.34
N ASP A 475 11.99 -10.98 -18.61
CA ASP A 475 12.27 -12.34 -19.06
C ASP A 475 13.30 -13.01 -18.15
N GLU A 476 13.00 -14.24 -17.74
CA GLU A 476 13.83 -15.02 -16.80
C GLU A 476 14.20 -14.23 -15.52
N VAL A 477 13.25 -13.47 -14.97
CA VAL A 477 13.44 -12.70 -13.74
C VAL A 477 13.00 -13.52 -12.51
N PHE A 478 13.83 -13.51 -11.48
CA PHE A 478 13.64 -14.24 -10.23
C PHE A 478 13.28 -13.27 -9.10
N PHE A 479 12.06 -13.38 -8.57
CA PHE A 479 11.57 -12.62 -7.44
C PHE A 479 11.58 -13.49 -6.18
N VAL A 480 12.51 -13.24 -5.27
CA VAL A 480 12.78 -14.14 -4.14
C VAL A 480 12.68 -13.42 -2.79
N ASP A 481 11.85 -13.90 -1.88
CA ASP A 481 11.76 -13.41 -0.49
C ASP A 481 11.52 -11.89 -0.37
N ASN A 482 10.73 -11.30 -1.29
CA ASN A 482 10.39 -9.88 -1.21
C ASN A 482 9.12 -9.67 -0.35
N THR A 483 9.04 -8.53 0.34
CA THR A 483 7.97 -8.25 1.30
C THR A 483 7.27 -6.93 1.02
N ALA A 484 5.94 -6.94 0.92
CA ALA A 484 5.11 -5.75 0.86
C ALA A 484 4.22 -5.64 2.12
N ARG A 485 4.16 -4.45 2.75
CA ARG A 485 3.26 -4.24 3.89
C ARG A 485 1.79 -4.25 3.50
N ARG A 486 1.48 -4.03 2.22
CA ARG A 486 0.11 -3.95 1.69
C ARG A 486 -0.11 -4.97 0.57
N ALA A 487 0.35 -4.70 -0.65
CA ALA A 487 0.04 -5.55 -1.80
C ALA A 487 1.22 -5.76 -2.74
N GLY A 488 1.23 -6.90 -3.44
CA GLY A 488 2.26 -7.28 -4.40
C GLY A 488 3.59 -7.54 -3.70
N GLY A 489 3.69 -8.67 -2.98
CA GLY A 489 4.87 -8.98 -2.16
C GLY A 489 6.15 -8.95 -2.98
N ALA A 490 6.10 -9.41 -4.24
CA ALA A 490 7.10 -9.07 -5.25
C ALA A 490 6.65 -7.92 -6.15
N LEU A 491 5.60 -8.12 -6.94
CA LEU A 491 5.21 -7.21 -8.02
C LEU A 491 3.82 -6.61 -7.80
N ARG A 492 3.74 -5.28 -7.81
CA ARG A 492 2.47 -4.55 -7.84
C ARG A 492 2.29 -3.85 -9.18
N ILE A 493 1.17 -4.04 -9.85
CA ILE A 493 0.81 -3.38 -11.11
C ILE A 493 -0.50 -2.60 -10.90
N LEU A 494 -0.44 -1.27 -10.97
CA LEU A 494 -1.63 -0.41 -10.96
C LEU A 494 -2.16 -0.12 -12.37
N ASP A 495 -1.30 -0.21 -13.38
CA ASP A 495 -1.70 0.11 -14.75
C ASP A 495 -2.79 -0.86 -15.26
N THR A 496 -3.95 -0.29 -15.59
CA THR A 496 -5.13 -1.01 -16.08
C THR A 496 -5.12 -1.22 -17.60
N THR A 497 -4.23 -0.54 -18.33
CA THR A 497 -4.14 -0.54 -19.80
C THR A 497 -3.32 -1.71 -20.36
N LEU A 498 -2.55 -2.38 -19.50
CA LEU A 498 -1.76 -3.54 -19.89
C LEU A 498 -2.67 -4.71 -20.25
N ALA A 499 -2.66 -5.09 -21.54
CA ALA A 499 -3.45 -6.21 -22.08
C ALA A 499 -2.62 -7.47 -22.36
N ARG A 500 -1.33 -7.47 -22.04
CA ARG A 500 -0.38 -8.57 -22.33
C ARG A 500 0.44 -8.95 -21.12
N CYS A 501 0.95 -10.17 -21.12
CA CYS A 501 1.91 -10.60 -20.11
C CYS A 501 3.20 -9.75 -20.17
N LEU A 502 3.74 -9.44 -18.99
CA LEU A 502 4.99 -8.70 -18.83
C LEU A 502 6.12 -9.56 -18.26
N TYR A 503 5.81 -10.69 -17.62
CA TYR A 503 6.76 -11.51 -16.88
C TYR A 503 6.85 -12.92 -17.48
N HIS A 504 7.58 -13.01 -18.59
CA HIS A 504 7.83 -14.24 -19.34
C HIS A 504 8.89 -15.08 -18.61
N SER A 505 8.66 -16.39 -18.48
CA SER A 505 9.63 -17.31 -17.85
C SER A 505 10.09 -16.90 -16.43
N CYS A 506 9.33 -16.06 -15.74
CA CYS A 506 9.68 -15.53 -14.43
C CYS A 506 9.27 -16.49 -13.30
N SER A 507 9.94 -16.37 -12.15
CA SER A 507 9.58 -17.10 -10.93
C SER A 507 9.39 -16.17 -9.74
N PHE A 508 8.44 -16.53 -8.88
CA PHE A 508 8.13 -15.84 -7.65
C PHE A 508 8.14 -16.85 -6.51
N THR A 509 9.17 -16.75 -5.66
CA THR A 509 9.41 -17.68 -4.56
C THR A 509 9.48 -16.95 -3.22
N GLY A 510 8.72 -17.40 -2.22
CA GLY A 510 8.85 -16.90 -0.85
C GLY A 510 8.41 -15.44 -0.63
N ASN A 511 7.69 -14.84 -1.58
CA ASN A 511 7.30 -13.43 -1.47
C ASN A 511 6.06 -13.26 -0.57
N GLU A 512 6.02 -12.19 0.21
CA GLU A 512 5.01 -11.95 1.25
C GLU A 512 4.31 -10.61 1.08
N ALA A 513 2.98 -10.58 1.19
CA ALA A 513 2.20 -9.35 1.28
C ALA A 513 1.19 -9.42 2.43
N SER A 514 1.10 -8.38 3.29
CA SER A 514 0.15 -8.43 4.41
C SER A 514 -1.31 -8.45 3.99
N ALA A 515 -1.66 -7.98 2.78
CA ALA A 515 -3.03 -7.99 2.30
C ALA A 515 -3.22 -8.88 1.07
N GLY A 516 -2.65 -8.50 -0.07
CA GLY A 516 -3.02 -9.06 -1.37
C GLY A 516 -1.82 -9.43 -2.24
N GLY A 517 -1.85 -10.59 -2.90
CA GLY A 517 -0.93 -10.93 -3.98
C GLY A 517 0.50 -11.11 -3.48
N GLY A 518 0.75 -12.19 -2.73
CA GLY A 518 2.07 -12.45 -2.16
C GLY A 518 3.17 -12.47 -3.22
N ALA A 519 2.90 -13.02 -4.40
CA ALA A 519 3.75 -12.82 -5.57
C ALA A 519 3.37 -11.54 -6.34
N VAL A 520 2.19 -11.52 -6.96
CA VAL A 520 1.76 -10.45 -7.88
C VAL A 520 0.39 -9.94 -7.48
N TYR A 521 0.25 -8.62 -7.36
CA TYR A 521 -1.03 -7.95 -7.25
C TYR A 521 -1.22 -7.01 -8.44
N GLN A 522 -2.33 -7.12 -9.16
CA GLN A 522 -2.60 -6.32 -10.36
C GLN A 522 -4.06 -5.87 -10.45
N GLU A 523 -4.34 -4.68 -11.00
CA GLU A 523 -5.72 -4.19 -11.13
C GLU A 523 -6.55 -5.05 -12.09
N ASN A 524 -5.97 -5.43 -13.23
CA ASN A 524 -6.62 -6.25 -14.25
C ASN A 524 -5.89 -7.57 -14.45
N ALA A 525 -6.69 -8.61 -14.72
CA ALA A 525 -6.15 -9.93 -15.03
C ALA A 525 -5.41 -9.94 -16.37
N LEU A 526 -4.08 -10.08 -16.35
CA LEU A 526 -3.30 -10.25 -17.58
C LEU A 526 -3.56 -11.63 -18.21
N VAL A 527 -3.86 -11.62 -19.51
CA VAL A 527 -4.12 -12.84 -20.28
C VAL A 527 -2.79 -13.52 -20.63
N ASN A 528 -2.71 -14.85 -20.43
CA ASN A 528 -1.59 -15.72 -20.82
C ASN A 528 -0.26 -15.54 -20.06
N CYS A 529 -0.29 -15.18 -18.78
CA CYS A 529 0.90 -15.31 -17.92
C CYS A 529 0.91 -16.67 -17.19
N THR A 530 2.03 -17.40 -17.26
CA THR A 530 2.24 -18.65 -16.50
C THR A 530 3.60 -18.63 -15.79
N PRO A 531 3.76 -17.83 -14.73
CA PRO A 531 5.00 -17.81 -13.96
C PRO A 531 5.15 -19.06 -13.09
N THR A 532 6.38 -19.32 -12.63
CA THR A 532 6.61 -20.33 -11.59
C THR A 532 6.34 -19.70 -10.21
N LEU A 533 5.47 -20.31 -9.41
CA LEU A 533 5.02 -19.79 -8.12
C LEU A 533 5.33 -20.81 -7.02
N ALA A 534 6.01 -20.39 -5.95
CA ALA A 534 6.34 -21.29 -4.84
C ALA A 534 6.43 -20.58 -3.49
N GLY A 535 5.65 -21.03 -2.50
CA GLY A 535 5.81 -20.56 -1.11
C GLY A 535 5.54 -19.08 -0.87
N ASN A 536 4.80 -18.41 -1.77
CA ASN A 536 4.38 -17.03 -1.54
C ASN A 536 3.23 -16.98 -0.53
N SER A 537 3.07 -15.87 0.17
CA SER A 537 2.06 -15.73 1.22
C SER A 537 1.39 -14.35 1.21
N ALA A 538 0.08 -14.35 1.42
CA ALA A 538 -0.71 -13.16 1.68
C ALA A 538 -2.03 -13.53 2.35
N VAL A 539 -2.65 -12.57 3.03
CA VAL A 539 -4.02 -12.67 3.58
C VAL A 539 -5.02 -13.03 2.47
N TYR A 540 -4.81 -12.52 1.27
CA TYR A 540 -5.66 -12.79 0.11
C TYR A 540 -4.79 -12.93 -1.14
N GLY A 541 -5.02 -14.01 -1.92
CA GLY A 541 -4.23 -14.33 -3.11
C GLY A 541 -2.76 -14.54 -2.78
N ALA A 542 -2.41 -15.68 -2.18
CA ALA A 542 -1.05 -15.97 -1.74
C ALA A 542 -0.01 -15.84 -2.87
N ASP A 543 -0.39 -16.21 -4.09
CA ASP A 543 0.41 -15.98 -5.29
C ASP A 543 -0.08 -14.75 -6.05
N LEU A 544 -1.19 -14.88 -6.76
CA LEU A 544 -1.76 -13.83 -7.61
C LEU A 544 -3.03 -13.25 -6.98
N ALA A 545 -3.21 -11.93 -7.08
CA ALA A 545 -4.40 -11.23 -6.62
C ALA A 545 -4.75 -10.05 -7.54
N THR A 546 -6.03 -9.67 -7.54
CA THR A 546 -6.53 -8.37 -8.01
C THR A 546 -7.36 -7.72 -6.91
N PRO A 547 -7.88 -6.50 -7.05
CA PRO A 547 -8.96 -6.08 -6.18
C PRO A 547 -10.13 -7.10 -6.20
N PRO A 548 -10.84 -7.28 -5.08
CA PRO A 548 -12.06 -8.08 -5.07
C PRO A 548 -13.02 -7.62 -6.17
N ALA A 549 -13.66 -8.55 -6.87
CA ALA A 549 -14.44 -8.24 -8.07
C ALA A 549 -15.88 -8.72 -7.98
N ARG A 550 -16.17 -9.76 -7.18
CA ARG A 550 -17.51 -10.36 -7.08
C ARG A 550 -17.75 -10.94 -5.71
N VAL A 551 -18.98 -10.83 -5.23
CA VAL A 551 -19.47 -11.60 -4.08
C VAL A 551 -20.43 -12.69 -4.57
N LEU A 552 -20.31 -13.90 -4.03
CA LEU A 552 -21.09 -15.08 -4.40
C LEU A 552 -21.86 -15.60 -3.19
N LEU A 553 -23.15 -15.89 -3.38
CA LEU A 553 -23.92 -16.66 -2.43
C LEU A 553 -23.59 -18.15 -2.64
N MET A 554 -23.07 -18.81 -1.60
CA MET A 554 -22.65 -20.22 -1.67
C MET A 554 -23.81 -21.20 -1.53
N ASP A 555 -24.87 -20.82 -0.83
CA ASP A 555 -26.07 -21.64 -0.68
C ASP A 555 -27.28 -20.93 -1.29
N TRP A 556 -27.67 -21.38 -2.49
CA TRP A 556 -28.83 -20.87 -3.21
C TRP A 556 -30.12 -21.59 -2.86
N SER A 557 -30.08 -22.70 -2.12
CA SER A 557 -31.30 -23.43 -1.72
C SER A 557 -32.23 -22.59 -0.84
N VAL A 558 -31.66 -21.54 -0.25
CA VAL A 558 -32.32 -20.54 0.56
C VAL A 558 -33.20 -19.58 -0.26
N CYS A 559 -32.89 -19.40 -1.55
CA CYS A 559 -33.61 -18.50 -2.46
C CYS A 559 -34.81 -19.23 -3.10
N ARG A 560 -36.03 -18.65 -3.07
CA ARG A 560 -37.18 -19.21 -3.80
C ARG A 560 -37.11 -18.84 -5.28
N GLU A 561 -37.16 -19.87 -6.14
CA GLU A 561 -37.29 -19.86 -7.61
C GLU A 561 -36.62 -18.69 -8.35
N GLY A 562 -35.45 -18.93 -8.95
CA GLY A 562 -34.87 -17.91 -9.83
C GLY A 562 -33.49 -18.15 -10.46
N TRP A 563 -32.93 -19.36 -10.51
CA TRP A 563 -31.73 -19.54 -11.34
C TRP A 563 -32.10 -19.81 -12.79
N LYS A 564 -32.07 -18.75 -13.62
CA LYS A 564 -31.87 -18.86 -15.07
C LYS A 564 -30.54 -18.17 -15.35
N GLY A 565 -29.56 -18.96 -15.80
CA GLY A 565 -28.13 -18.66 -15.91
C GLY A 565 -27.70 -17.19 -16.14
N GLU A 566 -26.54 -16.88 -15.56
CA GLU A 566 -25.62 -15.75 -15.79
C GLU A 566 -26.16 -14.30 -15.89
N SER A 567 -27.47 -14.07 -15.87
CA SER A 567 -28.04 -12.75 -16.21
C SER A 567 -28.96 -12.12 -15.15
N ASN A 568 -29.46 -12.86 -14.14
CA ASN A 568 -30.25 -12.29 -13.04
C ASN A 568 -29.63 -12.61 -11.67
N ASN A 569 -28.74 -11.73 -11.18
CA ASN A 569 -28.03 -11.81 -9.88
C ASN A 569 -28.91 -11.45 -8.66
N THR A 570 -30.21 -11.80 -8.65
CA THR A 570 -31.15 -11.44 -7.57
C THR A 570 -31.62 -12.69 -6.82
N CYS A 571 -31.36 -12.75 -5.51
CA CYS A 571 -31.91 -13.77 -4.61
C CYS A 571 -32.99 -13.12 -3.75
N THR A 572 -34.25 -13.58 -3.87
CA THR A 572 -35.36 -13.06 -3.04
C THR A 572 -35.68 -14.00 -1.89
N LEU A 573 -35.56 -13.49 -0.65
CA LEU A 573 -35.94 -14.18 0.58
C LEU A 573 -37.26 -13.61 1.09
N GLU A 574 -38.14 -14.47 1.62
CA GLU A 574 -39.39 -14.01 2.25
C GLU A 574 -39.34 -14.30 3.76
N VAL A 575 -39.36 -13.24 4.58
CA VAL A 575 -39.38 -13.36 6.04
C VAL A 575 -40.36 -12.37 6.66
N SER A 576 -40.92 -12.71 7.82
CA SER A 576 -41.67 -11.75 8.63
C SER A 576 -40.71 -10.80 9.35
N SER A 577 -41.11 -9.54 9.53
CA SER A 577 -40.28 -8.55 10.19
C SER A 577 -39.87 -8.96 11.61
N GLY A 578 -38.59 -8.79 11.94
CA GLY A 578 -38.01 -9.17 13.24
C GLY A 578 -37.78 -10.68 13.43
N HIS A 579 -37.99 -11.51 12.41
CA HIS A 579 -37.61 -12.92 12.43
C HIS A 579 -36.17 -13.11 11.93
N PRO A 580 -35.46 -14.14 12.43
CA PRO A 580 -34.12 -14.47 11.93
C PRO A 580 -34.18 -14.90 10.48
N LEU A 581 -33.27 -14.34 9.68
CA LEU A 581 -32.93 -14.79 8.35
C LEU A 581 -32.34 -16.21 8.43
N PRO A 582 -32.51 -17.01 7.37
CA PRO A 582 -31.75 -18.24 7.22
C PRO A 582 -30.24 -17.94 7.20
N THR A 583 -29.43 -18.94 7.57
CA THR A 583 -27.97 -18.81 7.56
C THR A 583 -27.49 -18.43 6.16
N LEU A 584 -26.83 -17.28 6.03
CA LEU A 584 -26.29 -16.80 4.77
C LEU A 584 -24.81 -17.14 4.70
N ARG A 585 -24.41 -17.86 3.66
CA ARG A 585 -23.00 -18.18 3.40
C ARG A 585 -22.56 -17.49 2.13
N LEU A 586 -21.65 -16.54 2.25
CA LEU A 586 -21.15 -15.68 1.17
C LEU A 586 -19.65 -15.93 0.96
N SER A 587 -19.18 -15.79 -0.27
CA SER A 587 -17.76 -15.78 -0.59
C SER A 587 -17.43 -14.63 -1.50
N VAL A 588 -16.20 -14.13 -1.39
CA VAL A 588 -15.74 -13.06 -2.27
C VAL A 588 -14.67 -13.62 -3.18
N MET A 589 -14.77 -13.29 -4.46
CA MET A 589 -13.80 -13.64 -5.48
C MET A 589 -13.21 -12.38 -6.09
N ASP A 590 -11.98 -12.50 -6.53
CA ASP A 590 -11.29 -11.48 -7.29
C ASP A 590 -11.52 -11.60 -8.80
N GLY A 591 -10.83 -10.76 -9.58
CA GLY A 591 -10.87 -10.78 -11.03
C GLY A 591 -10.25 -12.04 -11.66
N PHE A 592 -9.45 -12.80 -10.91
CA PHE A 592 -8.94 -14.14 -11.30
C PHE A 592 -9.87 -15.28 -10.87
N HIS A 593 -11.02 -14.98 -10.28
CA HIS A 593 -11.93 -15.95 -9.66
C HIS A 593 -11.27 -16.74 -8.50
N SER A 594 -10.20 -16.20 -7.93
CA SER A 594 -9.58 -16.72 -6.72
C SER A 594 -10.33 -16.22 -5.50
N LEU A 595 -10.41 -17.10 -4.49
CA LEU A 595 -11.19 -16.83 -3.29
C LEU A 595 -10.46 -15.86 -2.35
N VAL A 596 -11.17 -14.81 -1.93
CA VAL A 596 -10.75 -13.93 -0.83
C VAL A 596 -10.92 -14.68 0.49
N ARG A 597 -9.79 -14.99 1.14
CA ARG A 597 -9.75 -15.85 2.33
C ARG A 597 -9.66 -15.09 3.65
N THR A 598 -9.45 -13.79 3.64
CA THR A 598 -9.52 -12.93 4.83
C THR A 598 -9.62 -11.47 4.38
N PHE A 599 -10.12 -10.58 5.26
CA PHE A 599 -10.25 -9.14 5.04
C PHE A 599 -9.37 -8.39 6.05
N ARG A 600 -8.98 -7.15 5.75
CA ARG A 600 -8.25 -6.29 6.71
C ARG A 600 -9.18 -5.69 7.75
N GLU A 601 -10.38 -5.33 7.32
CA GLU A 601 -11.41 -4.75 8.18
C GLU A 601 -12.60 -5.68 8.35
N GLU A 602 -13.39 -5.42 9.39
CA GLU A 602 -14.54 -6.24 9.73
C GLU A 602 -15.58 -6.22 8.61
N VAL A 603 -16.05 -7.40 8.23
CA VAL A 603 -17.09 -7.56 7.22
C VAL A 603 -18.44 -7.62 7.92
N ARG A 604 -19.41 -6.83 7.46
CA ARG A 604 -20.77 -6.82 8.01
C ARG A 604 -21.82 -6.82 6.91
N LEU A 605 -23.06 -7.07 7.31
CA LEU A 605 -24.22 -6.89 6.44
C LEU A 605 -24.87 -5.54 6.72
N GLU A 606 -25.26 -4.82 5.67
CA GLU A 606 -26.03 -3.59 5.76
C GLU A 606 -27.32 -3.69 4.93
N THR A 607 -28.27 -2.80 5.22
CA THR A 607 -29.54 -2.69 4.51
C THR A 607 -29.93 -1.21 4.32
N SER A 608 -30.96 -0.93 3.52
CA SER A 608 -31.37 0.44 3.20
C SER A 608 -31.95 1.21 4.39
N ALA A 609 -31.87 2.55 4.34
CA ALA A 609 -32.44 3.43 5.34
C ALA A 609 -33.92 3.12 5.64
N GLY A 610 -34.28 3.05 6.94
CA GLY A 610 -35.63 2.69 7.40
C GLY A 610 -35.81 1.21 7.76
N ALA A 611 -34.78 0.38 7.58
CA ALA A 611 -34.70 -0.98 8.11
C ALA A 611 -33.51 -1.10 9.07
N ASN A 612 -33.62 -1.99 10.06
CA ASN A 612 -32.54 -2.31 10.98
C ASN A 612 -32.15 -3.78 10.81
N LEU A 613 -30.89 -4.04 10.47
CA LEU A 613 -30.34 -5.38 10.32
C LEU A 613 -29.35 -5.61 11.47
N THR A 614 -29.58 -6.64 12.27
CA THR A 614 -28.71 -7.02 13.38
C THR A 614 -28.18 -8.43 13.15
N GLY A 615 -26.87 -8.62 13.22
CA GLY A 615 -26.23 -9.92 13.08
C GLY A 615 -24.72 -9.76 12.91
N GLU A 616 -23.94 -10.61 13.57
CA GLU A 616 -22.49 -10.62 13.50
C GLU A 616 -22.02 -11.79 12.62
N VAL A 617 -20.76 -11.75 12.19
CA VAL A 617 -20.12 -12.86 11.48
C VAL A 617 -20.04 -14.06 12.45
N ALA A 618 -20.73 -15.14 12.11
CA ALA A 618 -20.75 -16.35 12.93
C ALA A 618 -19.50 -17.21 12.71
N ALA A 619 -18.97 -17.24 11.47
CA ALA A 619 -17.74 -17.95 11.14
C ALA A 619 -17.08 -17.41 9.86
N TYR A 620 -15.76 -17.51 9.81
CA TYR A 620 -14.95 -17.29 8.61
C TYR A 620 -14.15 -18.57 8.33
N GLU A 621 -14.62 -19.41 7.40
CA GLU A 621 -14.00 -20.71 7.12
C GLU A 621 -13.78 -20.92 5.62
N GLY A 622 -12.53 -21.15 5.24
CA GLY A 622 -12.15 -21.50 3.87
C GLY A 622 -12.60 -20.46 2.82
N GLY A 623 -12.55 -19.17 3.17
CA GLY A 623 -12.99 -18.04 2.32
C GLY A 623 -14.51 -17.89 2.17
N ALA A 624 -15.28 -18.56 3.02
CA ALA A 624 -16.71 -18.35 3.18
C ALA A 624 -17.01 -17.59 4.48
N ILE A 625 -17.79 -16.51 4.37
CA ILE A 625 -18.31 -15.71 5.45
C ILE A 625 -19.72 -16.21 5.77
N THR A 626 -19.93 -16.66 7.00
CA THR A 626 -21.22 -17.17 7.45
C THR A 626 -21.87 -16.18 8.40
N PHE A 627 -23.07 -15.71 8.05
CA PHE A 627 -23.93 -14.93 8.92
C PHE A 627 -25.06 -15.84 9.40
N ASP A 628 -25.04 -16.18 10.69
CA ASP A 628 -26.05 -17.04 11.28
C ASP A 628 -27.13 -16.20 11.97
N ARG A 629 -28.40 -16.51 11.65
CA ARG A 629 -29.59 -15.95 12.31
C ARG A 629 -29.65 -14.41 12.38
N ALA A 630 -29.07 -13.70 11.41
CA ALA A 630 -29.20 -12.24 11.31
C ALA A 630 -30.69 -11.84 11.26
N VAL A 631 -31.10 -10.79 11.96
CA VAL A 631 -32.51 -10.37 12.08
C VAL A 631 -32.72 -9.06 11.34
N LEU A 632 -33.65 -9.07 10.37
CA LEU A 632 -34.07 -7.86 9.67
C LEU A 632 -35.41 -7.35 10.25
N SER A 633 -35.38 -6.15 10.83
CA SER A 633 -36.56 -5.45 11.35
C SER A 633 -36.87 -4.24 10.47
N ALA A 634 -37.96 -4.31 9.70
CA ALA A 634 -38.33 -3.31 8.72
C ALA A 634 -39.86 -3.23 8.49
N PRO A 635 -40.39 -2.14 7.90
CA PRO A 635 -41.77 -2.08 7.47
C PRO A 635 -42.19 -3.25 6.56
N PRO A 636 -43.37 -3.88 6.79
CA PRO A 636 -43.85 -4.98 5.95
C PRO A 636 -44.35 -4.52 4.58
N ASN A 637 -44.48 -5.48 3.66
CA ASN A 637 -44.89 -5.33 2.26
C ASN A 637 -43.93 -4.48 1.42
N GLN A 638 -42.65 -4.49 1.79
CA GLN A 638 -41.56 -3.85 1.07
C GLN A 638 -40.41 -4.84 0.92
N THR A 639 -39.54 -4.57 -0.05
CA THR A 639 -38.35 -5.36 -0.31
C THR A 639 -37.13 -4.55 0.09
N TYR A 640 -36.26 -5.15 0.90
CA TYR A 640 -35.05 -4.51 1.40
C TYR A 640 -33.82 -5.21 0.83
N PRO A 641 -32.86 -4.48 0.24
CA PRO A 641 -31.60 -5.07 -0.15
C PRO A 641 -30.76 -5.38 1.10
N ILE A 642 -30.05 -6.50 1.09
CA ILE A 642 -28.96 -6.80 2.01
C ILE A 642 -27.67 -6.83 1.21
N THR A 643 -26.70 -6.04 1.63
CA THR A 643 -25.39 -5.93 0.99
C THR A 643 -24.29 -6.28 1.97
N LEU A 644 -23.25 -6.95 1.46
CA LEU A 644 -22.01 -7.15 2.19
C LEU A 644 -21.21 -5.85 2.14
N VAL A 645 -20.78 -5.34 3.29
CA VAL A 645 -20.02 -4.10 3.38
C VAL A 645 -18.73 -4.35 4.15
N SER A 646 -17.64 -3.89 3.55
CA SER A 646 -16.31 -3.77 4.13
C SER A 646 -15.59 -2.68 3.33
N PRO A 647 -14.69 -1.89 3.94
CA PRO A 647 -13.83 -0.97 3.19
C PRO A 647 -13.04 -1.65 2.07
N ASP A 648 -12.70 -2.93 2.24
CA ASP A 648 -12.02 -3.73 1.20
C ASP A 648 -12.94 -4.11 0.01
N LEU A 649 -14.25 -3.81 0.07
CA LEU A 649 -15.27 -4.16 -0.93
C LEU A 649 -15.92 -2.92 -1.57
N GLU A 650 -15.35 -1.74 -1.40
CA GLU A 650 -15.83 -0.51 -2.05
C GLU A 650 -15.85 -0.73 -3.58
N ASP A 651 -16.97 -0.40 -4.23
CA ASP A 651 -17.23 -0.61 -5.68
C ASP A 651 -17.33 -2.06 -6.19
N VAL A 652 -17.33 -3.07 -5.31
CA VAL A 652 -17.49 -4.48 -5.70
C VAL A 652 -18.97 -4.81 -5.95
N PRO A 653 -19.34 -5.35 -7.13
CA PRO A 653 -20.67 -5.88 -7.36
C PRO A 653 -21.05 -6.94 -6.32
N THR A 654 -21.97 -6.57 -5.42
CA THR A 654 -22.57 -7.49 -4.46
C THR A 654 -23.80 -8.16 -5.08
N PRO A 655 -24.07 -9.46 -4.80
CA PRO A 655 -25.30 -10.09 -5.24
C PRO A 655 -26.45 -9.34 -4.57
N HIS A 656 -27.47 -9.00 -5.34
CA HIS A 656 -28.63 -8.30 -4.84
C HIS A 656 -29.50 -9.30 -4.07
N ILE A 657 -29.14 -9.55 -2.81
CA ILE A 657 -30.00 -10.30 -1.89
C ILE A 657 -31.13 -9.36 -1.50
N GLN A 658 -32.31 -9.65 -2.02
CA GLN A 658 -33.53 -8.91 -1.74
C GLN A 658 -34.33 -9.67 -0.70
N VAL A 659 -34.68 -9.01 0.40
CA VAL A 659 -35.53 -9.60 1.43
C VAL A 659 -36.89 -8.94 1.36
N ALA A 660 -37.87 -9.68 0.85
CA ALA A 660 -39.27 -9.30 0.89
C ALA A 660 -39.81 -9.51 2.31
N VAL A 661 -40.01 -8.40 3.02
CA VAL A 661 -40.51 -8.43 4.40
C VAL A 661 -42.03 -8.51 4.36
N ARG A 662 -42.57 -9.63 4.80
CA ARG A 662 -44.02 -9.83 4.86
C ARG A 662 -44.60 -9.25 6.15
N GLY A 663 -45.90 -8.94 6.09
CA GLY A 663 -46.70 -8.67 7.27
C GLY A 663 -46.54 -9.77 8.33
N CYS A 664 -46.76 -9.37 9.57
CA CYS A 664 -46.74 -10.29 10.70
C CYS A 664 -47.75 -11.43 10.48
N LEU A 665 -47.40 -12.64 10.92
CA LEU A 665 -48.28 -13.80 10.85
C LEU A 665 -49.61 -13.51 11.57
N PRO A 666 -50.72 -14.18 11.20
CA PRO A 666 -51.98 -14.07 11.93
C PRO A 666 -51.74 -14.19 13.44
N ASP A 667 -52.33 -13.30 14.24
CA ASP A 667 -52.23 -13.22 15.71
C ASP A 667 -51.01 -12.49 16.29
N THR A 668 -50.17 -11.88 15.46
CA THR A 668 -49.06 -11.00 15.86
C THR A 668 -49.25 -9.58 15.31
N PHE A 669 -48.77 -8.56 16.02
CA PHE A 669 -48.79 -7.15 15.59
C PHE A 669 -47.38 -6.57 15.55
N LEU A 670 -47.18 -5.53 14.72
CA LEU A 670 -45.90 -4.88 14.52
C LEU A 670 -45.70 -3.82 15.62
N ASP A 671 -44.66 -3.97 16.43
CA ASP A 671 -44.27 -2.97 17.43
C ASP A 671 -43.52 -1.78 16.81
N GLN A 672 -43.30 -0.70 17.58
CA GLN A 672 -42.56 0.50 17.15
C GLN A 672 -41.13 0.20 16.66
N GLY A 673 -40.54 -0.91 17.10
CA GLY A 673 -39.25 -1.42 16.62
C GLY A 673 -39.32 -2.34 15.40
N TYR A 674 -40.45 -2.39 14.70
CA TYR A 674 -40.73 -3.28 13.55
C TYR A 674 -40.56 -4.78 13.87
N ARG A 675 -40.78 -5.20 15.12
CA ARG A 675 -40.79 -6.62 15.50
C ARG A 675 -42.21 -7.14 15.55
N CYS A 676 -42.47 -8.30 14.97
CA CYS A 676 -43.76 -8.97 15.11
C CYS A 676 -43.87 -9.57 16.52
N ILE A 677 -44.69 -8.96 17.37
CA ILE A 677 -44.97 -9.43 18.73
C ILE A 677 -46.36 -10.06 18.82
N PRO A 678 -46.57 -11.09 19.67
CA PRO A 678 -47.89 -11.69 19.86
C PRO A 678 -48.91 -10.65 20.30
N SER A 679 -50.07 -10.60 19.63
CA SER A 679 -51.22 -9.88 20.15
C SER A 679 -51.54 -10.43 21.54
N ALA A 680 -51.70 -9.55 22.53
CA ALA A 680 -52.09 -9.94 23.87
C ALA A 680 -53.49 -10.58 23.80
N LYS A 681 -53.52 -11.89 23.53
CA LYS A 681 -54.75 -12.65 23.37
C LYS A 681 -55.24 -13.05 24.74
N THR A 682 -56.38 -12.50 25.12
CA THR A 682 -57.26 -13.18 26.07
C THR A 682 -57.51 -14.59 25.59
N CYS A 683 -57.31 -15.59 26.45
CA CYS A 683 -57.37 -16.99 26.04
C CYS A 683 -58.78 -17.41 25.59
N PRO A 684 -58.91 -18.14 24.47
CA PRO A 684 -60.20 -18.59 23.95
C PRO A 684 -60.87 -19.61 24.88
N PRO A 685 -62.17 -19.93 24.67
CA PRO A 685 -62.86 -20.99 25.41
C PRO A 685 -62.05 -22.28 25.42
N GLY A 686 -61.97 -22.92 26.58
CA GLY A 686 -61.17 -24.13 26.82
C GLY A 686 -59.68 -23.89 27.09
N LYS A 687 -59.20 -22.63 27.15
CA LYS A 687 -57.81 -22.29 27.53
C LYS A 687 -57.73 -21.18 28.59
N TYR A 688 -56.72 -21.21 29.46
CA TYR A 688 -56.44 -20.19 30.46
C TYR A 688 -54.98 -19.69 30.37
N MET A 689 -54.72 -18.50 30.92
CA MET A 689 -53.41 -17.85 30.83
C MET A 689 -52.42 -18.45 31.84
N VAL A 690 -51.22 -18.76 31.38
CA VAL A 690 -50.05 -19.14 32.20
C VAL A 690 -48.87 -18.21 31.87
N GLY A 691 -48.04 -17.93 32.88
CA GLY A 691 -46.91 -16.99 32.79
C GLY A 691 -47.19 -15.62 33.42
N SER A 692 -46.21 -15.04 34.10
CA SER A 692 -46.34 -13.80 34.89
C SER A 692 -45.68 -12.58 34.27
N THR A 693 -44.88 -12.75 33.21
CA THR A 693 -44.18 -11.69 32.47
C THR A 693 -44.72 -11.58 31.05
N MET A 694 -44.58 -10.41 30.41
CA MET A 694 -45.08 -10.17 29.04
C MET A 694 -44.51 -11.16 28.01
N GLU A 695 -43.30 -11.67 28.24
CA GLU A 695 -42.61 -12.64 27.37
C GLU A 695 -42.98 -14.11 27.65
N SER A 696 -43.62 -14.41 28.79
CA SER A 696 -43.98 -15.79 29.20
C SER A 696 -45.48 -16.09 29.12
N ARG A 697 -46.32 -15.13 28.74
CA ARG A 697 -47.78 -15.30 28.63
C ARG A 697 -48.14 -16.26 27.49
N ALA A 698 -48.75 -17.39 27.84
CA ALA A 698 -49.27 -18.37 26.89
C ALA A 698 -50.62 -18.93 27.35
N CYS A 699 -51.45 -19.40 26.41
CA CYS A 699 -52.73 -20.02 26.70
C CYS A 699 -52.60 -21.55 26.80
N ALA A 700 -52.73 -22.11 28.00
CA ALA A 700 -52.75 -23.55 28.25
C ALA A 700 -54.19 -24.11 28.21
N PRO A 701 -54.41 -25.34 27.73
CA PRO A 701 -55.73 -25.98 27.76
C PRO A 701 -56.23 -26.19 29.20
N CYS A 702 -57.54 -26.07 29.40
CA CYS A 702 -58.15 -26.39 30.70
C CYS A 702 -57.82 -27.83 31.10
N PRO A 703 -57.41 -28.08 32.36
CA PRO A 703 -57.14 -29.43 32.82
C PRO A 703 -58.43 -30.28 32.82
N VAL A 704 -58.26 -31.60 32.92
CA VAL A 704 -59.41 -32.51 33.13
C VAL A 704 -60.25 -32.05 34.31
N ASN A 705 -61.55 -32.35 34.28
CA ASN A 705 -62.53 -31.90 35.27
C ASN A 705 -62.78 -30.38 35.32
N HIS A 706 -62.28 -29.60 34.35
CA HIS A 706 -62.53 -28.16 34.24
C HIS A 706 -63.01 -27.80 32.83
N PHE A 707 -63.75 -26.69 32.73
CA PHE A 707 -64.21 -26.09 31.48
C PHE A 707 -64.09 -24.55 31.51
N LYS A 708 -64.16 -23.91 30.34
CA LYS A 708 -64.23 -22.45 30.24
C LYS A 708 -64.91 -21.99 28.96
N GLU A 709 -65.99 -21.22 29.10
CA GLU A 709 -66.84 -20.78 27.98
C GLU A 709 -66.50 -19.39 27.42
N ALA A 710 -65.86 -18.54 28.23
CA ALA A 710 -65.58 -17.17 27.87
C ALA A 710 -64.15 -17.00 27.31
N THR A 711 -64.00 -16.11 26.34
CA THR A 711 -62.70 -15.59 25.89
C THR A 711 -62.17 -14.62 26.95
N SER A 712 -61.24 -15.05 27.81
CA SER A 712 -60.69 -14.25 28.92
C SER A 712 -59.36 -14.79 29.43
N ASP A 713 -58.69 -14.09 30.35
CA ASP A 713 -57.48 -14.60 31.03
C ASP A 713 -57.80 -15.49 32.24
N ALA A 714 -59.08 -15.59 32.63
CA ALA A 714 -59.48 -16.28 33.86
C ALA A 714 -59.11 -17.76 33.86
N ALA A 715 -58.85 -18.30 35.05
CA ALA A 715 -58.68 -19.73 35.27
C ALA A 715 -59.93 -20.52 34.83
N CYS A 716 -59.73 -21.80 34.51
CA CYS A 716 -60.84 -22.67 34.15
C CYS A 716 -61.73 -22.99 35.37
N THR A 717 -63.03 -23.16 35.13
CA THR A 717 -64.01 -23.48 36.16
C THR A 717 -64.13 -24.99 36.31
N MET A 718 -64.21 -25.51 37.53
CA MET A 718 -64.47 -26.94 37.75
C MET A 718 -65.83 -27.36 37.20
N CYS A 719 -65.92 -28.56 36.65
CA CYS A 719 -67.19 -29.17 36.28
C CYS A 719 -68.11 -29.30 37.52
N PRO A 720 -69.45 -29.20 37.34
CA PRO A 720 -70.41 -29.36 38.43
C PRO A 720 -70.24 -30.69 39.19
N PRO A 721 -70.72 -30.81 40.45
CA PRO A 721 -70.63 -32.03 41.22
C PRO A 721 -71.12 -33.26 40.47
N PHE A 722 -70.37 -34.37 40.59
CA PHE A 722 -70.65 -35.66 39.95
C PHE A 722 -70.60 -35.66 38.41
N SER A 723 -69.89 -34.68 37.84
CA SER A 723 -69.54 -34.61 36.41
C SER A 723 -68.05 -34.36 36.23
N GLN A 724 -67.51 -34.69 35.05
CA GLN A 724 -66.13 -34.41 34.69
C GLN A 724 -65.97 -34.14 33.19
N SER A 725 -64.98 -33.34 32.81
CA SER A 725 -64.46 -33.30 31.45
C SER A 725 -63.32 -34.33 31.32
N PRO A 726 -63.51 -35.42 30.55
CA PRO A 726 -62.53 -36.51 30.49
C PRO A 726 -61.28 -36.16 29.66
N LEU A 727 -61.35 -35.07 28.89
CA LEU A 727 -60.26 -34.56 28.05
C LEU A 727 -59.89 -33.14 28.46
N VAL A 728 -58.62 -32.80 28.29
CA VAL A 728 -58.14 -31.41 28.46
C VAL A 728 -58.74 -30.50 27.39
N GLY A 729 -58.98 -29.24 27.74
CA GLY A 729 -59.43 -28.20 26.82
C GLY A 729 -60.95 -28.05 26.67
N ALA A 730 -61.74 -28.44 27.67
CA ALA A 730 -63.20 -28.29 27.58
C ALA A 730 -63.61 -26.80 27.50
N GLY A 731 -64.21 -26.44 26.37
CA GLY A 731 -64.67 -25.08 26.06
C GLY A 731 -66.12 -24.80 26.42
N SER A 732 -66.86 -25.78 26.95
CA SER A 732 -68.24 -25.58 27.41
C SER A 732 -68.61 -26.51 28.56
N ILE A 733 -69.54 -26.06 29.41
CA ILE A 733 -70.12 -26.86 30.49
C ILE A 733 -70.77 -28.15 29.95
N ASN A 734 -71.24 -28.15 28.70
CA ASN A 734 -71.83 -29.32 28.05
C ASN A 734 -70.83 -30.46 27.80
N GLN A 735 -69.53 -30.18 27.91
CA GLN A 735 -68.47 -31.18 27.82
C GLN A 735 -68.12 -31.79 29.19
N CYS A 736 -68.77 -31.34 30.27
CA CYS A 736 -68.78 -32.01 31.56
C CYS A 736 -69.82 -33.14 31.52
N ILE A 737 -69.37 -34.38 31.37
CA ILE A 737 -70.24 -35.56 31.34
C ILE A 737 -70.43 -36.13 32.75
N CYS A 738 -71.59 -36.73 33.03
CA CYS A 738 -71.83 -37.39 34.30
C CYS A 738 -70.91 -38.58 34.52
N LEU A 739 -70.45 -38.76 35.77
CA LEU A 739 -69.69 -39.93 36.18
C LEU A 739 -70.51 -41.22 36.05
N GLU A 740 -69.83 -42.37 36.05
CA GLU A 740 -70.50 -43.67 36.04
C GLU A 740 -71.43 -43.83 37.24
N GLY A 741 -72.62 -44.40 37.04
CA GLY A 741 -73.66 -44.47 38.06
C GLY A 741 -74.49 -43.19 38.22
N MET A 742 -74.25 -42.17 37.39
CA MET A 742 -75.01 -40.92 37.37
C MET A 742 -75.66 -40.66 36.00
N TYR A 743 -76.81 -39.98 35.97
CA TYR A 743 -77.46 -39.55 34.72
C TYR A 743 -77.69 -38.03 34.67
N LEU A 744 -77.71 -37.48 33.45
CA LEU A 744 -77.86 -36.05 33.22
C LEU A 744 -79.34 -35.64 33.20
N VAL A 745 -79.72 -34.67 34.05
CA VAL A 745 -81.00 -33.96 33.96
C VAL A 745 -80.81 -32.69 33.13
N GLN A 746 -81.47 -32.60 31.97
CA GLN A 746 -81.23 -31.54 30.98
C GLN A 746 -82.04 -30.24 31.19
N SER A 747 -83.02 -30.19 32.11
CA SER A 747 -83.88 -28.99 32.27
C SER A 747 -84.50 -28.82 33.66
N GLY A 748 -84.76 -27.56 34.04
CA GLY A 748 -85.35 -27.13 35.32
C GLY A 748 -84.34 -26.71 36.39
N ALA A 749 -84.81 -26.25 37.56
CA ALA A 749 -83.99 -25.86 38.72
C ALA A 749 -83.13 -27.01 39.31
N ALA A 750 -83.23 -28.20 38.71
CA ALA A 750 -82.59 -29.44 39.09
C ALA A 750 -81.58 -29.95 38.04
N ALA A 751 -81.23 -29.13 37.04
CA ALA A 751 -80.28 -29.49 35.98
C ALA A 751 -78.90 -29.86 36.56
N GLY A 752 -78.37 -31.01 36.15
CA GLY A 752 -77.12 -31.59 36.69
C GLY A 752 -77.15 -33.12 36.75
N CYS A 753 -76.03 -33.71 37.19
CA CYS A 753 -75.88 -35.16 37.31
C CYS A 753 -76.49 -35.67 38.62
N ARG A 754 -77.28 -36.74 38.55
CA ARG A 754 -77.93 -37.37 39.70
C ARG A 754 -77.70 -38.88 39.73
N GLU A 755 -77.82 -39.46 40.92
CA GLU A 755 -77.68 -40.90 41.12
C GLU A 755 -78.67 -41.70 40.26
N CYS A 756 -78.17 -42.78 39.69
CA CYS A 756 -78.96 -43.66 38.84
C CYS A 756 -80.14 -44.27 39.63
N PRO A 757 -81.40 -44.12 39.17
CA PRO A 757 -82.56 -44.68 39.84
C PRO A 757 -82.52 -46.22 39.93
N TYR A 758 -83.20 -46.77 40.92
CA TYR A 758 -83.34 -48.22 41.04
C TYR A 758 -84.02 -48.80 39.79
N GLY A 759 -83.40 -49.82 39.18
CA GLY A 759 -83.85 -50.43 37.92
C GLY A 759 -83.29 -49.77 36.65
N ALA A 760 -82.49 -48.70 36.76
CA ALA A 760 -81.84 -48.04 35.63
C ALA A 760 -80.39 -48.53 35.40
N VAL A 761 -79.86 -48.26 34.20
CA VAL A 761 -78.42 -48.38 33.87
C VAL A 761 -77.91 -47.02 33.43
N CYS A 762 -76.89 -46.48 34.11
CA CYS A 762 -76.32 -45.18 33.81
C CYS A 762 -74.80 -45.31 33.62
N ALA A 763 -74.37 -45.41 32.36
CA ALA A 763 -72.94 -45.39 32.00
C ALA A 763 -72.45 -43.95 31.82
N ALA A 764 -71.16 -43.70 32.09
CA ALA A 764 -70.57 -42.36 32.03
C ALA A 764 -70.82 -41.69 30.67
N GLY A 765 -71.44 -40.50 30.69
CA GLY A 765 -71.77 -39.72 29.49
C GLY A 765 -72.83 -40.33 28.55
N GLN A 766 -73.46 -41.45 28.90
CA GLN A 766 -74.53 -42.07 28.10
C GLN A 766 -75.93 -41.71 28.63
N PRO A 767 -76.95 -41.64 27.77
CA PRO A 767 -78.33 -41.47 28.23
C PRO A 767 -78.76 -42.68 29.08
N MET A 768 -79.48 -42.40 30.17
CA MET A 768 -79.99 -43.42 31.10
C MET A 768 -80.76 -44.51 30.34
N GLY A 769 -80.38 -45.77 30.57
CA GLY A 769 -81.05 -46.98 30.14
C GLY A 769 -81.85 -47.65 31.27
N VAL A 770 -82.38 -48.84 31.01
CA VAL A 770 -83.18 -49.64 31.95
C VAL A 770 -82.59 -51.04 32.05
N ARG A 771 -82.48 -51.60 33.27
CA ARG A 771 -82.00 -52.96 33.52
C ARG A 771 -82.98 -54.00 32.99
N GLU A 772 -82.49 -55.18 32.66
CA GLU A 772 -83.33 -56.35 32.37
C GLU A 772 -84.31 -56.59 33.54
N GLY A 773 -85.56 -56.94 33.23
CA GLY A 773 -86.66 -57.03 34.20
C GLY A 773 -87.39 -55.73 34.54
N PHE A 774 -86.93 -54.59 34.02
CA PHE A 774 -87.57 -53.30 34.21
C PHE A 774 -88.00 -52.68 32.88
N TRP A 775 -89.04 -51.84 32.92
CA TRP A 775 -89.63 -51.21 31.75
C TRP A 775 -89.90 -49.73 31.98
N ARG A 776 -89.76 -48.94 30.91
CA ARG A 776 -90.14 -47.52 30.90
C ARG A 776 -90.91 -47.14 29.65
N PRO A 777 -91.83 -46.15 29.74
CA PRO A 777 -92.73 -45.82 28.63
C PRO A 777 -92.09 -45.11 27.45
N ASN A 778 -91.09 -44.26 27.65
CA ASN A 778 -90.37 -43.63 26.55
C ASN A 778 -88.94 -43.21 26.96
N ALA A 779 -88.10 -42.88 25.98
CA ALA A 779 -86.71 -42.50 26.21
C ALA A 779 -86.55 -41.19 27.00
N SER A 780 -87.58 -40.34 27.02
CA SER A 780 -87.57 -38.98 27.57
C SER A 780 -88.34 -38.84 28.90
N ALA A 781 -88.83 -39.93 29.46
CA ALA A 781 -89.63 -39.93 30.68
C ALA A 781 -88.73 -39.61 31.86
N SER A 782 -89.22 -38.75 32.76
CA SER A 782 -88.53 -38.40 34.00
C SER A 782 -88.11 -39.66 34.79
N ALA A 783 -86.96 -39.57 35.45
CA ALA A 783 -86.24 -40.68 36.07
C ALA A 783 -87.02 -41.55 37.08
N GLY A 784 -88.19 -41.11 37.53
CA GLY A 784 -89.10 -41.87 38.39
C GLY A 784 -90.03 -42.85 37.67
N ASN A 785 -90.02 -42.91 36.32
CA ASN A 785 -90.93 -43.76 35.54
C ASN A 785 -90.29 -45.08 35.09
N ILE A 786 -89.57 -45.75 35.99
CA ILE A 786 -89.01 -47.08 35.77
C ILE A 786 -89.74 -48.06 36.65
N TYR A 787 -90.32 -49.08 36.04
CA TYR A 787 -91.23 -50.01 36.70
C TYR A 787 -90.68 -51.43 36.55
N ALA A 788 -90.68 -52.19 37.64
CA ALA A 788 -90.43 -53.63 37.55
C ALA A 788 -91.55 -54.28 36.75
N CYS A 789 -91.20 -55.14 35.82
CA CYS A 789 -92.18 -55.91 35.08
C CYS A 789 -92.76 -57.00 35.97
N ALA A 790 -94.04 -57.32 35.78
CA ALA A 790 -94.69 -58.39 36.53
C ALA A 790 -93.97 -59.75 36.33
N ARG A 791 -93.22 -59.87 35.23
CA ARG A 791 -92.36 -60.99 34.86
C ARG A 791 -91.01 -60.44 34.44
N PRO A 792 -89.92 -60.64 35.21
CA PRO A 792 -88.62 -60.10 34.85
C PRO A 792 -88.17 -60.49 33.44
N GLU A 793 -88.44 -61.72 33.02
CA GLU A 793 -88.11 -62.25 31.69
C GLU A 793 -88.89 -61.60 30.54
N SER A 794 -90.00 -60.90 30.80
CA SER A 794 -90.79 -60.26 29.74
C SER A 794 -90.22 -58.93 29.27
N CYS A 795 -89.31 -58.32 30.05
CA CYS A 795 -88.72 -57.02 29.79
C CYS A 795 -87.21 -57.15 29.60
N LEU A 796 -86.74 -56.93 28.37
CA LEU A 796 -85.32 -57.13 28.03
C LEU A 796 -84.40 -56.10 28.69
N GLY A 797 -84.93 -54.92 29.05
CA GLY A 797 -84.10 -53.77 29.37
C GLY A 797 -83.30 -53.28 28.15
N VAL A 798 -82.75 -52.07 28.21
CA VAL A 798 -81.88 -51.52 27.17
C VAL A 798 -80.83 -50.64 27.85
N ALA A 799 -79.55 -50.91 27.61
CA ALA A 799 -78.43 -50.19 28.24
C ALA A 799 -78.26 -48.73 27.76
N ALA A 800 -78.87 -48.35 26.64
CA ALA A 800 -78.87 -47.00 26.07
C ALA A 800 -80.31 -46.50 25.85
N ALA A 801 -80.48 -45.20 25.52
CA ALA A 801 -81.76 -44.49 25.44
C ALA A 801 -82.94 -45.35 24.92
N GLY A 802 -83.80 -45.76 25.85
CA GLY A 802 -84.85 -46.75 25.60
C GLY A 802 -85.21 -47.52 26.86
N GLY A 803 -86.07 -48.53 26.74
CA GLY A 803 -86.51 -49.36 27.87
C GLY A 803 -87.96 -49.82 27.79
N SER A 804 -88.62 -49.64 26.65
CA SER A 804 -89.95 -50.19 26.39
C SER A 804 -89.93 -51.57 25.69
N ALA A 805 -88.74 -52.13 25.47
CA ALA A 805 -88.55 -53.35 24.70
C ALA A 805 -89.00 -54.59 25.48
N CYS A 806 -89.84 -55.41 24.83
CA CYS A 806 -90.37 -56.65 25.37
C CYS A 806 -89.66 -57.87 24.76
N ALA A 807 -89.54 -58.93 25.55
CA ALA A 807 -89.07 -60.23 25.06
C ALA A 807 -90.06 -60.81 24.04
N GLY A 808 -89.56 -61.66 23.14
CA GLY A 808 -90.33 -62.20 22.02
C GLY A 808 -91.59 -62.94 22.49
N GLY A 809 -92.77 -62.40 22.15
CA GLY A 809 -94.06 -62.96 22.53
C GLY A 809 -94.83 -62.15 23.58
N TYR A 810 -94.23 -61.08 24.12
CA TYR A 810 -94.87 -60.11 25.01
C TYR A 810 -95.00 -58.74 24.33
N GLU A 811 -96.04 -57.98 24.67
CA GLU A 811 -96.28 -56.63 24.16
C GLU A 811 -97.01 -55.74 25.18
N GLY A 812 -97.13 -54.44 24.85
CA GLY A 812 -97.86 -53.46 25.66
C GLY A 812 -97.04 -52.88 26.81
N ARG A 813 -97.70 -52.05 27.64
CA ARG A 813 -97.05 -51.43 28.81
C ARG A 813 -96.59 -52.52 29.79
N LEU A 814 -95.37 -52.38 30.31
CA LEU A 814 -94.73 -53.36 31.21
C LEU A 814 -94.58 -54.76 30.61
N CYS A 815 -94.70 -54.89 29.27
CA CYS A 815 -94.70 -56.19 28.58
C CYS A 815 -95.67 -57.19 29.23
N SER A 816 -96.80 -56.67 29.72
CA SER A 816 -97.75 -57.39 30.56
C SER A 816 -98.76 -58.23 29.76
N ARG A 817 -98.78 -58.10 28.44
CA ARG A 817 -99.72 -58.81 27.56
C ARG A 817 -98.96 -59.75 26.65
N CYS A 818 -99.56 -60.88 26.31
CA CYS A 818 -99.06 -61.70 25.22
C CYS A 818 -99.30 -60.98 23.90
N ALA A 819 -98.29 -60.99 23.03
CA ALA A 819 -98.39 -60.47 21.69
C ALA A 819 -99.50 -61.18 20.90
N ALA A 820 -100.11 -60.49 19.95
CA ALA A 820 -101.20 -61.04 19.13
C ALA A 820 -100.89 -62.48 18.63
N GLY A 821 -101.85 -63.39 18.81
CA GLY A 821 -101.70 -64.81 18.46
C GLY A 821 -101.03 -65.70 19.53
N ARG A 822 -100.73 -65.13 20.71
CA ARG A 822 -100.23 -65.88 21.87
C ARG A 822 -101.15 -65.72 23.08
N ALA A 823 -101.20 -66.73 23.92
CA ALA A 823 -101.91 -66.72 25.19
C ALA A 823 -100.98 -67.20 26.31
N LEU A 824 -101.36 -66.86 27.54
CA LEU A 824 -100.61 -67.25 28.73
C LEU A 824 -100.72 -68.77 28.91
N GLN A 825 -99.61 -69.48 28.76
CA GLN A 825 -99.55 -70.92 29.01
C GLN A 825 -98.53 -71.15 30.13
N GLY A 826 -99.04 -71.20 31.38
CA GLY A 826 -98.21 -71.18 32.59
C GLY A 826 -97.57 -69.81 32.84
N ALA A 827 -96.24 -69.79 33.00
CA ALA A 827 -95.45 -68.58 33.27
C ALA A 827 -94.96 -67.86 31.99
N GLU A 828 -95.31 -68.32 30.79
CA GLU A 828 -94.87 -67.69 29.54
C GLU A 828 -95.98 -67.50 28.49
N CYS A 829 -95.78 -66.56 27.56
CA CYS A 829 -96.67 -66.33 26.43
C CYS A 829 -96.35 -67.28 25.26
N ALA A 830 -97.13 -68.36 25.15
CA ALA A 830 -96.99 -69.36 24.09
C ALA A 830 -97.99 -69.12 22.95
N ARG A 831 -97.70 -69.64 21.74
CA ARG A 831 -98.62 -69.54 20.60
C ARG A 831 -99.87 -70.38 20.84
N CYS A 832 -101.04 -69.82 20.56
CA CYS A 832 -102.31 -70.55 20.66
C CYS A 832 -102.33 -71.71 19.66
N GLY A 833 -102.47 -72.95 20.14
CA GLY A 833 -102.70 -74.12 19.29
C GLY A 833 -104.13 -74.11 18.74
N GLY A 834 -104.28 -74.27 17.42
CA GLY A 834 -105.57 -74.15 16.74
C GLY A 834 -106.55 -75.30 17.02
N GLY A 835 -107.73 -74.97 17.55
CA GLY A 835 -108.91 -75.83 17.72
C GLY A 835 -110.10 -75.06 18.31
N LEU A 836 -111.13 -74.81 17.49
CA LEU A 836 -112.41 -74.07 17.66
C LEU A 836 -113.28 -74.51 18.86
N VAL A 837 -114.27 -73.80 19.44
CA VAL A 837 -114.93 -72.47 19.32
C VAL A 837 -115.74 -72.21 20.60
N GLY A 838 -115.89 -70.93 20.95
CA GLY A 838 -116.92 -70.36 21.82
C GLY A 838 -116.84 -68.84 21.75
#